data_AF-A0A2A5P0B0-F1
#
_entry.id   AF-A0A2A5P0B0-F1
#
_cell.length_a   1.000
_cell.length_b   1.000
_cell.length_c   1.000
_cell.angle_alpha   90.00
_cell.angle_beta   90.00
_cell.angle_gamma   90.00
#
_symmetry.space_group_name_H-M   'P 1'
#
loop_
_entity.id
_entity.type
_entity.pdbx_description
1 polymer ?
#
loop_
_entity_poly.entity_id
_entity_poly.type
_entity_poly.pdbx_seq_one_letter_code
_entity_poly.pdbx_strand_id
1 'polypeptide(L)'
;MCTLIVLYRVVEGFHVVALHNRYAPEGSREYPPTRVRGRYTAYCPIDLVGGGTWFGFNDAGLFCAVTDQHTRPRAGTWRSRGLLVMDVLCNYGSAEEAVDYVARDLKRGPYKKGNFVVADADRCYHVLFDEDVVVRELDRGVHVFTNLMLGPGVRLDEEAREALERAEKRGKRARELAEGLAGLRADEVIRRLTAIAADHAYGRSEYSICYHGSRGWIMTSSTIAAVAHSASSSRLLYCSGNPCESRFVDYSHAVTGAKELAVKSTRLAGRRIALCLTGSVACILAPRLARELRRLGAEVTCFMTRGAVEYGVSPRVMEWATGRSVVTGLTGMAEHIEDYDLVVVYPATLNTVCKAARGIADNAVTTLLAATPPNRLVLAPTMNLKLFGNPVFRECLDRLRSMGAMVVEPEFGEGAAKAPRIDVVVDHCLRALSTSKLRGRGVLLLAGPTRYSIDAVRFISNRSTGRLGYWLAREAFRRGCRVSVVYGPGVVKFPPHIPVTSVETTEDMLREALSRLESDRFDIAIFAAAILDFKPEAYVDEKIRSGRELTIRLVPTPKVVEAVRRSRPDLFLVTFKLEYRVGREELVARAEEEMKRYRADIVVANDIARVTEETHEAVILTRDGSVREFRGSKTALAAEIFDAIEALL
;
A
#
# COMPACT_ATOMS: atom_id res chain seq x y z
N MET A 1 13.79 26.94 29.20
CA MET A 1 14.14 28.10 28.32
C MET A 1 13.46 28.05 26.94
N CYS A 2 12.15 27.77 26.84
CA CYS A 2 11.38 27.68 25.57
C CYS A 2 11.31 28.98 24.74
N THR A 3 11.24 28.81 23.43
CA THR A 3 10.94 29.89 22.45
C THR A 3 9.81 29.40 21.55
N LEU A 4 8.72 30.15 21.50
CA LEU A 4 7.55 29.91 20.68
C LEU A 4 7.33 31.12 19.77
N ILE A 5 7.28 30.89 18.47
CA ILE A 5 6.92 31.89 17.46
C ILE A 5 5.56 31.48 16.89
N VAL A 6 4.62 32.42 16.82
CA VAL A 6 3.27 32.20 16.29
C VAL A 6 2.96 33.26 15.25
N LEU A 7 2.76 32.82 14.01
CA LEU A 7 2.27 33.63 12.90
C LEU A 7 0.76 33.40 12.82
N TYR A 8 -0.01 34.36 13.33
CA TYR A 8 -1.47 34.27 13.39
C TYR A 8 -2.11 35.02 12.23
N ARG A 9 -2.84 34.30 11.36
CA ARG A 9 -3.56 34.81 10.20
C ARG A 9 -2.72 35.65 9.21
N VAL A 10 -1.42 35.40 9.11
CA VAL A 10 -0.50 36.13 8.21
C VAL A 10 0.12 35.25 7.11
N VAL A 11 -0.24 33.97 7.04
CA VAL A 11 0.21 33.02 6.02
C VAL A 11 -1.01 32.51 5.27
N GLU A 12 -1.01 32.61 3.94
CA GLU A 12 -2.14 32.20 3.12
C GLU A 12 -2.43 30.69 3.28
N GLY A 13 -3.71 30.35 3.48
CA GLY A 13 -4.18 28.97 3.66
C GLY A 13 -4.03 28.40 5.08
N PHE A 14 -3.38 29.11 6.00
CA PHE A 14 -3.13 28.66 7.38
C PHE A 14 -3.48 29.76 8.39
N HIS A 15 -4.39 29.48 9.32
CA HIS A 15 -4.74 30.45 10.36
C HIS A 15 -3.67 30.55 11.44
N VAL A 16 -2.88 29.49 11.66
CA VAL A 16 -1.72 29.48 12.55
C VAL A 16 -0.53 28.82 11.87
N VAL A 17 0.62 29.47 11.85
CA VAL A 17 1.91 28.80 11.62
C VAL A 17 2.80 29.06 12.83
N ALA A 18 3.21 28.01 13.52
CA ALA A 18 3.95 28.14 14.78
C ALA A 18 5.21 27.28 14.80
N LEU A 19 6.26 27.78 15.44
CA LEU A 19 7.51 27.09 15.76
C LEU A 19 7.67 27.05 17.28
N HIS A 20 7.94 25.87 17.85
CA HIS A 20 8.24 25.71 19.26
C HIS A 20 9.54 24.95 19.47
N ASN A 21 10.53 25.66 20.00
CA ASN A 21 11.77 25.08 20.50
C ASN A 21 11.57 24.69 21.96
N ARG A 22 11.55 23.38 22.23
CA ARG A 22 11.30 22.81 23.55
C ARG A 22 12.61 22.54 24.26
N TYR A 23 12.65 22.90 25.54
CA TYR A 23 13.78 22.64 26.41
C TYR A 23 13.29 21.98 27.67
N ALA A 24 13.98 20.92 28.05
CA ALA A 24 13.62 20.11 29.20
C ALA A 24 14.89 19.62 29.91
N PRO A 25 14.77 19.14 31.16
CA PRO A 25 15.90 18.52 31.85
C PRO A 25 16.46 17.35 31.05
N GLU A 26 17.76 17.12 31.16
CA GLU A 26 18.43 15.98 30.56
C GLU A 26 17.77 14.66 31.02
N GLY A 27 17.60 13.71 30.09
CA GLY A 27 16.86 12.47 30.33
C GLY A 27 15.35 12.54 30.08
N SER A 28 14.81 13.73 29.78
CA SER A 28 13.42 13.86 29.29
C SER A 28 13.23 13.06 27.99
N ARG A 29 12.14 12.29 27.90
CA ARG A 29 11.83 11.44 26.73
C ARG A 29 10.56 11.90 26.05
N GLU A 30 10.59 11.91 24.72
CA GLU A 30 9.49 12.38 23.89
C GLU A 30 9.13 11.34 22.84
N TYR A 31 7.85 11.27 22.53
CA TYR A 31 7.35 10.61 21.34
C TYR A 31 7.14 11.67 20.25
N PRO A 32 7.58 11.43 19.00
CA PRO A 32 7.34 12.36 17.90
C PRO A 32 5.83 12.54 17.64
N PRO A 33 5.43 13.53 16.80
CA PRO A 33 4.03 13.81 16.58
C PRO A 33 3.21 12.59 16.16
N THR A 34 2.13 12.36 16.89
CA THR A 34 1.22 11.22 16.71
C THR A 34 -0.23 11.68 16.83
N ARG A 35 -1.16 10.73 16.70
CA ARG A 35 -2.59 10.92 16.91
C ARG A 35 -2.97 10.53 18.33
N VAL A 36 -3.63 11.43 19.03
CA VAL A 36 -4.28 11.13 20.32
C VAL A 36 -5.78 11.33 20.16
N ARG A 37 -6.56 10.27 20.42
CA ARG A 37 -8.02 10.30 20.24
C ARG A 37 -8.68 10.82 21.51
N GLY A 38 -9.48 11.88 21.36
CA GLY A 38 -10.43 12.37 22.35
C GLY A 38 -11.80 12.60 21.72
N ARG A 39 -12.53 13.62 22.20
CA ARG A 39 -13.67 14.18 21.47
C ARG A 39 -13.23 14.77 20.13
N TYR A 40 -12.05 15.38 20.12
CA TYR A 40 -11.31 15.82 18.94
C TYR A 40 -10.00 15.05 18.86
N THR A 41 -9.52 14.77 17.64
CA THR A 41 -8.24 14.09 17.43
C THR A 41 -7.11 15.09 17.51
N ALA A 42 -6.27 14.98 18.54
CA ALA A 42 -5.09 15.82 18.69
C ALA A 42 -3.90 15.28 17.88
N TYR A 43 -3.16 16.18 17.24
CA TYR A 43 -1.94 15.93 16.48
C TYR A 43 -0.77 16.66 17.16
N CYS A 44 0.02 15.90 17.91
CA CYS A 44 1.04 16.48 18.77
C CYS A 44 2.12 15.46 19.15
N PRO A 45 3.37 15.91 19.44
CA PRO A 45 4.34 15.07 20.15
C PRO A 45 3.88 14.84 21.59
N ILE A 46 4.40 13.80 22.23
CA ILE A 46 4.03 13.40 23.60
C ILE A 46 5.25 13.44 24.51
N ASP A 47 5.15 14.11 25.66
CA ASP A 47 6.11 13.98 26.75
C ASP A 47 5.84 12.66 27.48
N LEU A 48 6.77 11.71 27.38
CA LEU A 48 6.60 10.38 27.96
C LEU A 48 6.72 10.37 29.49
N VAL A 49 7.30 11.42 30.09
CA VAL A 49 7.40 11.55 31.55
C VAL A 49 6.13 12.20 32.09
N GLY A 50 5.69 13.30 31.46
CA GLY A 50 4.52 14.06 31.89
C GLY A 50 3.18 13.53 31.39
N GLY A 51 3.17 12.62 30.41
CA GLY A 51 1.98 12.05 29.77
C GLY A 51 1.19 13.01 28.87
N GLY A 52 1.61 14.27 28.77
CA GLY A 52 0.91 15.32 28.03
C GLY A 52 1.68 15.81 26.80
N THR A 53 1.32 16.99 26.29
CA THR A 53 2.03 17.64 25.16
C THR A 53 2.30 19.11 25.45
N TRP A 54 3.28 19.72 24.79
CA TRP A 54 3.57 21.16 24.93
C TRP A 54 3.16 21.98 23.71
N PHE A 55 2.72 21.31 22.63
CA PHE A 55 2.52 21.91 21.33
C PHE A 55 1.65 21.00 20.46
N GLY A 56 0.62 21.51 19.82
CA GLY A 56 -0.16 20.73 18.88
C GLY A 56 -1.39 21.45 18.38
N PHE A 57 -2.17 20.73 17.58
CA PHE A 57 -3.49 21.17 17.13
C PHE A 57 -4.43 19.96 17.00
N ASN A 58 -5.72 20.17 16.80
CA ASN A 58 -6.69 19.10 16.62
C ASN A 58 -7.43 19.17 15.28
N ASP A 59 -8.30 18.19 15.03
CA ASP A 59 -9.10 18.08 13.81
C ASP A 59 -10.17 19.16 13.62
N ALA A 60 -10.47 19.95 14.66
CA ALA A 60 -11.27 21.17 14.56
C ALA A 60 -10.45 22.43 14.17
N GLY A 61 -9.13 22.31 14.07
CA GLY A 61 -8.23 23.43 13.77
C GLY A 61 -7.85 24.26 15.01
N LEU A 62 -8.18 23.82 16.21
CA LEU A 62 -7.72 24.45 17.45
C LEU A 62 -6.24 24.14 17.67
N PHE A 63 -5.41 25.17 17.80
CA PHE A 63 -4.00 25.12 18.15
C PHE A 63 -3.79 25.46 19.63
N CYS A 64 -2.90 24.72 20.31
CA CYS A 64 -2.50 25.03 21.67
C CYS A 64 -1.01 24.74 21.91
N ALA A 65 -0.35 25.65 22.61
CA ALA A 65 1.05 25.50 23.00
C ALA A 65 1.32 26.11 24.38
N VAL A 66 2.38 25.64 25.05
CA VAL A 66 2.81 26.14 26.37
C VAL A 66 4.31 26.38 26.43
N THR A 67 4.73 27.48 27.05
CA THR A 67 6.12 27.75 27.45
C THR A 67 6.24 27.93 28.97
N ASP A 68 7.47 27.83 29.48
CA ASP A 68 7.76 28.12 30.88
C ASP A 68 7.54 29.60 31.24
N GLN A 69 7.45 29.89 32.53
CA GLN A 69 7.59 31.22 33.11
C GLN A 69 8.55 31.09 34.30
N HIS A 70 9.85 31.30 34.06
CA HIS A 70 10.92 31.15 35.05
C HIS A 70 11.04 32.41 35.92
N THR A 71 10.04 32.60 36.76
CA THR A 71 9.97 33.62 37.82
C THR A 71 10.03 32.93 39.18
N ARG A 72 9.88 33.69 40.28
CA ARG A 72 10.05 33.19 41.64
C ARG A 72 9.43 31.79 41.84
N PRO A 73 10.22 30.78 42.26
CA PRO A 73 9.77 29.41 42.36
C PRO A 73 8.69 29.26 43.43
N ARG A 74 7.70 28.41 43.14
CA ARG A 74 6.64 28.04 44.07
C ARG A 74 6.99 26.66 44.65
N ALA A 75 6.88 26.47 45.96
CA ALA A 75 7.11 25.18 46.60
C ALA A 75 5.86 24.28 46.45
N GLY A 76 6.04 22.99 46.13
CA GLY A 76 4.94 22.03 46.03
C GLY A 76 5.13 20.95 44.96
N THR A 77 4.19 20.00 44.92
CA THR A 77 4.04 19.00 43.84
C THR A 77 3.15 19.57 42.75
N TRP A 78 3.56 19.42 41.48
CA TRP A 78 2.88 20.07 40.36
C TRP A 78 2.29 19.05 39.38
N ARG A 79 1.06 19.29 38.93
CA ARG A 79 0.49 18.64 37.75
C ARG A 79 1.22 19.17 36.50
N SER A 80 1.44 18.28 35.53
CA SER A 80 2.05 18.67 34.25
C SER A 80 1.12 19.61 33.49
N ARG A 81 1.61 20.79 33.10
CA ARG A 81 0.90 21.69 32.17
C ARG A 81 0.66 21.05 30.82
N GLY A 82 1.49 20.08 30.43
CA GLY A 82 1.28 19.38 29.18
C GLY A 82 0.01 18.53 29.18
N LEU A 83 -0.45 18.08 30.35
CA LEU A 83 -1.76 17.43 30.47
C LEU A 83 -2.88 18.44 30.22
N LEU A 84 -2.74 19.68 30.68
CA LEU A 84 -3.72 20.74 30.41
C LEU A 84 -3.81 21.05 28.91
N VAL A 85 -2.67 21.12 28.19
CA VAL A 85 -2.66 21.28 26.73
C VAL A 85 -3.31 20.07 26.04
N MET A 86 -3.03 18.85 26.51
CA MET A 86 -3.66 17.64 25.97
C MET A 86 -5.18 17.64 26.19
N ASP A 87 -5.63 18.03 27.39
CA ASP A 87 -7.04 18.16 27.74
C ASP A 87 -7.73 19.19 26.83
N VAL A 88 -7.08 20.32 26.54
CA VAL A 88 -7.58 21.33 25.59
C VAL A 88 -7.75 20.72 24.20
N LEU A 89 -6.69 20.15 23.64
CA LEU A 89 -6.69 19.64 22.27
C LEU A 89 -7.68 18.47 22.08
N CYS A 90 -7.87 17.64 23.10
CA CYS A 90 -8.75 16.47 23.00
C CYS A 90 -10.23 16.77 23.24
N ASN A 91 -10.59 17.91 23.87
CA ASN A 91 -11.97 18.13 24.35
C ASN A 91 -12.66 19.39 23.82
N TYR A 92 -11.92 20.34 23.24
CA TYR A 92 -12.47 21.63 22.81
C TYR A 92 -12.26 21.86 21.31
N GLY A 93 -13.23 22.52 20.67
CA GLY A 93 -13.21 22.81 19.23
C GLY A 93 -12.85 24.25 18.88
N SER A 94 -12.92 25.18 19.83
CA SER A 94 -12.68 26.62 19.63
C SER A 94 -11.78 27.21 20.72
N ALA A 95 -11.09 28.29 20.38
CA ALA A 95 -10.16 28.98 21.26
C ALA A 95 -10.88 29.70 22.39
N GLU A 96 -12.09 30.20 22.15
CA GLU A 96 -12.93 30.87 23.14
C GLU A 96 -13.37 29.92 24.26
N GLU A 97 -13.84 28.71 23.93
CA GLU A 97 -14.19 27.71 24.95
C GLU A 97 -12.96 27.21 25.70
N ALA A 98 -11.85 26.99 24.97
CA ALA A 98 -10.63 26.45 25.52
C ALA A 98 -9.93 27.43 26.48
N VAL A 99 -9.91 28.74 26.18
CA VAL A 99 -9.21 29.73 27.03
C VAL A 99 -9.88 29.87 28.40
N ASP A 100 -11.21 29.80 28.46
CA ASP A 100 -11.97 29.83 29.71
C ASP A 100 -11.64 28.64 30.61
N TYR A 101 -11.53 27.45 30.02
CA TYR A 101 -11.11 26.24 30.73
C TYR A 101 -9.68 26.38 31.25
N VAL A 102 -8.73 26.80 30.40
CA VAL A 102 -7.32 26.98 30.77
C VAL A 102 -7.20 27.99 31.92
N ALA A 103 -7.84 29.15 31.83
CA ALA A 103 -7.75 30.18 32.86
C ALA A 103 -8.35 29.72 34.20
N ARG A 104 -9.47 28.99 34.16
CA ARG A 104 -10.11 28.44 35.36
C ARG A 104 -9.28 27.34 36.02
N ASP A 105 -8.73 26.44 35.22
CA ASP A 105 -7.96 25.29 35.73
C ASP A 105 -6.60 25.75 36.27
N LEU A 106 -5.95 26.74 35.66
CA LEU A 106 -4.71 27.33 36.18
C LEU A 106 -4.91 28.03 37.54
N LYS A 107 -6.06 28.67 37.78
CA LYS A 107 -6.38 29.29 39.08
C LYS A 107 -6.59 28.28 40.20
N ARG A 108 -7.07 27.07 39.89
CA ARG A 108 -7.44 26.05 40.88
C ARG A 108 -6.40 24.96 41.04
N GLY A 109 -5.72 24.61 39.96
CA GLY A 109 -4.85 23.45 39.86
C GLY A 109 -3.42 23.73 40.33
N PRO A 110 -2.70 22.70 40.79
CA PRO A 110 -1.31 22.83 41.21
C PRO A 110 -0.41 22.81 39.96
N TYR A 111 -0.36 23.91 39.19
CA TYR A 111 0.52 24.04 38.02
C TYR A 111 1.75 24.92 38.30
N LYS A 112 2.86 24.62 37.62
CA LYS A 112 3.97 25.57 37.51
C LYS A 112 3.53 26.79 36.68
N LYS A 113 4.14 27.95 36.95
CA LYS A 113 3.96 29.19 36.18
C LYS A 113 4.33 28.98 34.72
N GLY A 114 3.59 29.59 33.79
CA GLY A 114 3.76 29.38 32.36
C GLY A 114 3.01 30.35 31.47
N ASN A 115 3.28 30.26 30.18
CA ASN A 115 2.55 30.98 29.14
C ASN A 115 1.84 29.98 28.23
N PHE A 116 0.58 30.21 27.91
CA PHE A 116 -0.17 29.42 26.96
C PHE A 116 -0.59 30.27 25.78
N VAL A 117 -0.56 29.68 24.60
CA VAL A 117 -1.21 30.23 23.41
C VAL A 117 -2.31 29.27 23.00
N VAL A 118 -3.53 29.80 22.84
CA VAL A 118 -4.70 29.05 22.38
C VAL A 118 -5.27 29.82 21.19
N ALA A 119 -5.31 29.21 20.01
CA ALA A 119 -5.71 29.89 18.80
C ALA A 119 -6.50 28.97 17.87
N ASP A 120 -7.53 29.50 17.22
CA ASP A 120 -8.27 28.81 16.17
C ASP A 120 -8.34 29.70 14.93
N ALA A 121 -9.27 29.39 14.03
CA ALA A 121 -9.44 30.18 12.83
C ALA A 121 -9.85 31.62 13.10
N ASP A 122 -10.42 31.95 14.27
CA ASP A 122 -11.15 33.18 14.60
C ASP A 122 -10.50 34.04 15.67
N ARG A 123 -10.04 33.42 16.76
CA ARG A 123 -9.47 34.08 17.95
C ARG A 123 -8.12 33.50 18.30
N CYS A 124 -7.26 34.33 18.90
CA CYS A 124 -5.96 33.93 19.42
C CYS A 124 -5.77 34.56 20.80
N TYR A 125 -5.49 33.74 21.81
CA TYR A 125 -5.32 34.18 23.19
C TYR A 125 -3.94 33.82 23.72
N HIS A 126 -3.31 34.76 24.42
CA HIS A 126 -2.18 34.52 25.31
C HIS A 126 -2.68 34.48 26.75
N VAL A 127 -2.42 33.38 27.44
CA VAL A 127 -2.64 33.24 28.89
C VAL A 127 -1.28 33.28 29.59
N LEU A 128 -1.02 34.35 30.32
CA LEU A 128 0.14 34.48 31.21
C LEU A 128 -0.27 34.04 32.62
N PHE A 129 0.33 32.97 33.12
CA PHE A 129 0.15 32.49 34.48
C PHE A 129 1.42 32.65 35.31
N ASP A 130 1.35 33.56 36.27
CA ASP A 130 2.41 33.85 37.24
C ASP A 130 1.83 33.85 38.67
N GLU A 131 1.81 34.99 39.37
CA GLU A 131 1.04 35.16 40.61
C GLU A 131 -0.47 35.16 40.32
N ASP A 132 -0.84 35.79 39.20
CA ASP A 132 -2.20 35.84 38.67
C ASP A 132 -2.29 35.17 37.29
N VAL A 133 -3.52 34.91 36.85
CA VAL A 133 -3.81 34.47 35.48
C VAL A 133 -4.33 35.68 34.69
N VAL A 134 -3.56 36.11 33.70
CA VAL A 134 -3.89 37.20 32.79
C VAL A 134 -4.16 36.63 31.40
N VAL A 135 -5.35 36.86 30.87
CA VAL A 135 -5.75 36.47 29.51
C VAL A 135 -5.73 37.71 28.63
N ARG A 136 -5.12 37.63 27.46
CA ARG A 136 -5.09 38.68 26.45
C ARG A 136 -5.44 38.10 25.09
N GLU A 137 -6.31 38.77 24.35
CA GLU A 137 -6.49 38.48 22.94
C GLU A 137 -5.33 39.08 22.14
N LEU A 138 -4.90 38.37 21.10
CA LEU A 138 -3.82 38.75 20.22
C LEU A 138 -4.36 39.03 18.82
N ASP A 139 -3.95 40.16 18.26
CA ASP A 139 -4.28 40.53 16.89
C ASP A 139 -3.55 39.67 15.85
N ARG A 140 -4.00 39.77 14.60
CA ARG A 140 -3.30 39.23 13.44
C ARG A 140 -1.85 39.75 13.42
N GLY A 141 -0.87 38.85 13.32
CA GLY A 141 0.53 39.24 13.34
C GLY A 141 1.50 38.12 13.70
N VAL A 142 2.75 38.51 13.94
CA VAL A 142 3.82 37.63 14.40
C VAL A 142 4.03 37.87 15.89
N HIS A 143 3.89 36.81 16.69
CA HIS A 143 3.99 36.85 18.14
C HIS A 143 5.12 35.94 18.61
N VAL A 144 5.94 36.41 19.55
CA VAL A 144 7.07 35.66 20.09
C VAL A 144 6.96 35.59 21.61
N PHE A 145 6.93 34.35 22.11
CA PHE A 145 6.88 34.02 23.53
C PHE A 145 8.14 33.28 23.91
N THR A 146 8.74 33.68 25.02
CA THR A 146 9.88 32.97 25.60
C THR A 146 9.48 32.39 26.95
N ASN A 147 10.45 31.89 27.69
CA ASN A 147 10.27 31.33 29.02
C ASN A 147 10.13 32.39 30.13
N LEU A 148 10.07 33.67 29.76
CA LEU A 148 9.84 34.78 30.69
C LEU A 148 9.22 35.93 29.90
N MET A 149 7.95 36.21 30.18
CA MET A 149 7.20 37.34 29.64
C MET A 149 6.83 38.29 30.77
N LEU A 150 7.09 39.59 30.59
CA LEU A 150 6.72 40.61 31.58
C LEU A 150 5.24 41.01 31.42
N GLY A 151 4.56 41.22 32.54
CA GLY A 151 3.16 41.62 32.58
C GLY A 151 2.69 41.95 34.00
N PRO A 152 1.44 42.41 34.18
CA PRO A 152 0.84 42.60 35.49
C PRO A 152 0.91 41.33 36.32
N GLY A 153 1.30 41.46 37.59
CA GLY A 153 1.40 40.32 38.52
C GLY A 153 2.71 39.52 38.45
N VAL A 154 3.65 39.85 37.55
CA VAL A 154 4.95 39.17 37.47
C VAL A 154 5.93 39.69 38.53
N ARG A 155 6.55 38.79 39.30
CA ARG A 155 7.59 39.14 40.30
C ARG A 155 8.93 38.51 39.95
N LEU A 156 9.97 39.35 39.88
CA LEU A 156 11.34 38.93 39.59
C LEU A 156 12.15 38.81 40.88
N ASP A 157 12.86 37.70 41.04
CA ASP A 157 13.97 37.52 41.98
C ASP A 157 15.32 37.55 41.24
N GLU A 158 16.41 37.27 41.94
CA GLU A 158 17.77 37.35 41.39
C GLU A 158 18.01 36.33 40.26
N GLU A 159 17.57 35.08 40.43
CA GLU A 159 17.65 34.05 39.39
C GLU A 159 16.79 34.40 38.16
N ALA A 160 15.59 34.98 38.36
CA ALA A 160 14.73 35.43 37.28
C ALA A 160 15.33 36.60 36.47
N ARG A 161 16.21 37.43 37.06
CA ARG A 161 16.88 38.52 36.32
C ARG A 161 17.90 37.99 35.30
N GLU A 162 18.66 36.96 35.66
CA GLU A 162 19.56 36.32 34.69
C GLU A 162 18.78 35.60 33.57
N ALA A 163 17.66 34.96 33.92
CA ALA A 163 16.78 34.33 32.94
C ALA A 163 16.12 35.36 32.01
N LEU A 164 15.80 36.56 32.53
CA LEU A 164 15.23 37.67 31.76
C LEU A 164 16.20 38.14 30.68
N GLU A 165 17.47 38.40 31.00
CA GLU A 165 18.45 38.85 30.00
C GLU A 165 18.57 37.86 28.84
N ARG A 166 18.68 36.56 29.15
CA ARG A 166 18.74 35.50 28.13
C ARG A 166 17.45 35.39 27.32
N ALA A 167 16.30 35.51 27.98
CA ALA A 167 14.99 35.48 27.32
C ALA A 167 14.77 36.68 26.40
N GLU A 168 15.21 37.88 26.79
CA GLU A 168 15.10 39.10 26.01
C GLU A 168 15.98 39.07 24.76
N LYS A 169 17.25 38.68 24.86
CA LYS A 169 18.14 38.54 23.69
C LYS A 169 17.57 37.57 22.66
N ARG A 170 17.09 36.40 23.12
CA ARG A 170 16.46 35.40 22.24
C ARG A 170 15.14 35.89 21.66
N GLY A 171 14.30 36.50 22.49
CA GLY A 171 13.01 37.04 22.07
C GLY A 171 13.17 38.12 21.01
N LYS A 172 14.12 39.05 21.21
CA LYS A 172 14.45 40.10 20.24
C LYS A 172 14.94 39.50 18.92
N ARG A 173 15.91 38.60 18.97
CA ARG A 173 16.44 37.92 17.77
C ARG A 173 15.36 37.13 17.02
N ALA A 174 14.49 36.43 17.75
CA ALA A 174 13.39 35.67 17.16
C ALA A 174 12.35 36.60 16.48
N ARG A 175 12.05 37.77 17.07
CA ARG A 175 11.18 38.78 16.43
C ARG A 175 11.81 39.34 15.16
N GLU A 176 13.07 39.78 15.24
CA GLU A 176 13.82 40.32 14.08
C GLU A 176 13.80 39.36 12.89
N LEU A 177 13.99 38.06 13.13
CA LEU A 177 13.98 37.06 12.07
C LEU A 177 12.57 36.70 11.58
N ALA A 178 11.55 36.82 12.44
CA ALA A 178 10.18 36.42 12.13
C ALA A 178 9.33 37.54 11.51
N GLU A 179 9.68 38.81 11.71
CA GLU A 179 8.97 39.98 11.16
C GLU A 179 8.80 39.91 9.62
N GLY A 180 9.83 39.45 8.91
CA GLY A 180 9.80 39.32 7.45
C GLY A 180 9.07 38.09 6.91
N LEU A 181 8.39 37.30 7.76
CA LEU A 181 7.69 36.08 7.34
C LEU A 181 6.23 36.31 6.95
N ALA A 182 5.63 37.42 7.41
CA ALA A 182 4.25 37.74 7.08
C ALA A 182 4.06 37.95 5.56
N GLY A 183 3.03 37.33 4.99
CA GLY A 183 2.72 37.41 3.56
C GLY A 183 3.55 36.51 2.64
N LEU A 184 4.51 35.75 3.17
CA LEU A 184 5.22 34.72 2.39
C LEU A 184 4.35 33.46 2.22
N ARG A 185 4.63 32.68 1.17
CA ARG A 185 4.00 31.36 0.98
C ARG A 185 4.42 30.39 2.09
N ALA A 186 3.51 29.48 2.46
CA ALA A 186 3.71 28.55 3.57
C ALA A 186 5.01 27.73 3.50
N ASP A 187 5.40 27.23 2.31
CA ASP A 187 6.67 26.51 2.13
C ASP A 187 7.89 27.35 2.50
N GLU A 188 7.88 28.62 2.11
CA GLU A 188 8.96 29.55 2.40
C GLU A 188 8.98 29.91 3.89
N VAL A 189 7.81 30.14 4.50
CA VAL A 189 7.69 30.37 5.94
C VAL A 189 8.26 29.18 6.73
N ILE A 190 7.85 27.95 6.41
CA ILE A 190 8.32 26.73 7.09
C ILE A 190 9.85 26.56 6.94
N ARG A 191 10.38 26.82 5.74
CA ARG A 191 11.82 26.78 5.48
C ARG A 191 12.59 27.81 6.31
N ARG A 192 12.07 29.04 6.42
CA ARG A 192 12.68 30.11 7.21
C ARG A 192 12.57 29.83 8.71
N LEU A 193 11.43 29.34 9.19
CA LEU A 193 11.26 28.90 10.58
C LEU A 193 12.24 27.78 10.95
N THR A 194 12.50 26.84 10.04
CA THR A 194 13.53 25.80 10.23
C THR A 194 14.92 26.41 10.45
N ALA A 195 15.28 27.46 9.69
CA ALA A 195 16.54 28.18 9.86
C ALA A 195 16.56 29.00 11.17
N ILE A 196 15.46 29.66 11.52
CA ILE A 196 15.32 30.40 12.79
C ILE A 196 15.48 29.46 13.98
N ALA A 197 14.91 28.27 13.92
CA ALA A 197 15.01 27.26 14.97
C ALA A 197 16.46 26.84 15.25
N ALA A 198 17.34 26.95 14.25
CA ALA A 198 18.77 26.63 14.30
C ALA A 198 19.69 27.84 14.55
N ASP A 199 19.14 29.05 14.76
CA ASP A 199 19.94 30.29 14.86
C ASP A 199 20.86 30.30 16.08
N HIS A 200 22.12 30.69 15.84
CA HIS A 200 23.20 30.84 16.81
C HIS A 200 23.81 32.25 16.79
N ALA A 201 23.00 33.31 16.71
CA ALA A 201 23.51 34.68 16.68
C ALA A 201 24.45 35.01 17.85
N TYR A 202 24.30 34.33 18.98
CA TYR A 202 25.13 34.46 20.18
C TYR A 202 25.99 33.20 20.44
N GLY A 203 26.40 32.52 19.37
CA GLY A 203 27.14 31.25 19.42
C GLY A 203 26.30 30.08 19.93
N ARG A 204 26.95 28.92 20.13
CA ARG A 204 26.33 27.74 20.73
C ARG A 204 26.22 27.92 22.25
N SER A 205 25.27 28.74 22.68
CA SER A 205 25.10 29.17 24.06
C SER A 205 23.63 29.17 24.50
N GLU A 206 23.40 29.52 25.77
CA GLU A 206 22.05 29.67 26.33
C GLU A 206 21.31 30.93 25.83
N TYR A 207 22.02 31.83 25.14
CA TYR A 207 21.50 33.09 24.60
C TYR A 207 20.96 32.97 23.18
N SER A 208 21.15 31.84 22.50
CA SER A 208 20.73 31.63 21.12
C SER A 208 19.37 30.93 21.00
N ILE A 209 18.69 31.11 19.87
CA ILE A 209 17.38 30.46 19.62
C ILE A 209 17.53 28.94 19.57
N CYS A 210 18.60 28.43 18.97
CA CYS A 210 19.02 27.05 19.15
C CYS A 210 19.87 26.94 20.41
N TYR A 211 19.23 26.71 21.56
CA TYR A 211 19.94 26.72 22.84
C TYR A 211 20.83 25.49 23.05
N HIS A 212 22.04 25.76 23.53
CA HIS A 212 23.03 24.79 23.98
C HIS A 212 23.50 25.21 25.37
N GLY A 213 23.08 24.46 26.40
CA GLY A 213 23.47 24.68 27.78
C GLY A 213 24.24 23.49 28.34
N SER A 214 24.94 23.71 29.47
CA SER A 214 25.75 22.71 30.16
C SER A 214 25.25 22.39 31.59
N ARG A 215 24.12 22.96 32.01
CA ARG A 215 23.57 22.85 33.38
C ARG A 215 22.43 21.83 33.50
N GLY A 216 22.53 20.67 32.85
CA GLY A 216 21.52 19.59 32.93
C GLY A 216 20.20 19.88 32.21
N TRP A 217 20.16 20.86 31.31
CA TRP A 217 19.04 21.17 30.44
C TRP A 217 19.48 21.09 28.98
N ILE A 218 18.63 20.53 28.13
CA ILE A 218 18.89 20.38 26.70
C ILE A 218 17.69 20.85 25.88
N MET A 219 17.94 21.19 24.61
CA MET A 219 16.85 21.28 23.64
C MET A 219 16.50 19.86 23.23
N THR A 220 15.32 19.41 23.63
CA THR A 220 14.87 18.04 23.36
C THR A 220 14.22 17.90 22.00
N SER A 221 13.58 18.96 21.51
CA SER A 221 12.97 18.98 20.18
C SER A 221 12.65 20.37 19.68
N SER A 222 12.37 20.46 18.39
CA SER A 222 11.76 21.60 17.74
C SER A 222 10.59 21.15 16.87
N THR A 223 9.44 21.80 17.00
CA THR A 223 8.21 21.43 16.29
C THR A 223 7.65 22.61 15.52
N ILE A 224 7.27 22.40 14.26
CA ILE A 224 6.56 23.38 13.44
C ILE A 224 5.17 22.83 13.09
N ALA A 225 4.11 23.59 13.37
CA ALA A 225 2.76 23.31 12.89
C ALA A 225 2.31 24.44 11.98
N ALA A 226 1.77 24.08 10.81
CA ALA A 226 0.99 24.99 9.97
C ALA A 226 -0.45 24.46 9.96
N VAL A 227 -1.34 25.12 10.69
CA VAL A 227 -2.72 24.70 10.91
C VAL A 227 -3.62 25.42 9.91
N ALA A 228 -4.30 24.63 9.08
CA ALA A 228 -5.26 25.09 8.09
C ALA A 228 -6.69 24.88 8.60
N HIS A 229 -7.68 25.50 7.94
CA HIS A 229 -9.10 25.28 8.26
C HIS A 229 -9.50 23.81 8.17
N SER A 230 -8.94 23.06 7.21
CA SER A 230 -9.06 21.61 7.17
C SER A 230 -7.82 20.97 7.79
N ALA A 231 -8.04 20.08 8.76
CA ALA A 231 -6.97 19.30 9.37
C ALA A 231 -6.12 18.57 8.32
N SER A 232 -6.72 17.98 7.28
CA SER A 232 -5.99 17.25 6.23
C SER A 232 -5.02 18.11 5.42
N SER A 233 -5.21 19.43 5.42
CA SER A 233 -4.32 20.39 4.74
C SER A 233 -3.25 20.96 5.67
N SER A 234 -3.32 20.63 6.96
CA SER A 234 -2.35 21.07 7.96
C SER A 234 -1.03 20.30 7.85
N ARG A 235 0.05 20.94 8.25
CA ARG A 235 1.40 20.37 8.20
C ARG A 235 2.02 20.34 9.58
N LEU A 236 2.78 19.29 9.85
CA LEU A 236 3.43 19.08 11.13
C LEU A 236 4.84 18.56 10.90
N LEU A 237 5.85 19.35 11.26
CA LEU A 237 7.26 18.99 11.14
C LEU A 237 7.88 18.90 12.54
N TYR A 238 8.78 17.96 12.72
CA TYR A 238 9.42 17.71 14.01
C TYR A 238 10.89 17.38 13.83
N CYS A 239 11.72 18.03 14.64
CA CYS A 239 13.15 17.78 14.78
C CYS A 239 13.40 17.26 16.19
N SER A 240 13.99 16.06 16.31
CA SER A 240 14.46 15.55 17.60
C SER A 240 15.81 16.18 17.93
N GLY A 241 15.97 16.72 19.13
CA GLY A 241 17.17 17.45 19.54
C GLY A 241 17.32 18.83 18.87
N ASN A 242 18.54 19.34 18.87
CA ASN A 242 18.90 20.64 18.32
C ASN A 242 18.79 20.71 16.78
N PRO A 243 18.03 21.66 16.20
CA PRO A 243 17.91 21.85 14.74
C PRO A 243 19.21 22.16 13.99
N CYS A 244 20.28 22.56 14.69
CA CYS A 244 21.60 22.74 14.07
C CYS A 244 22.35 21.41 13.88
N GLU A 245 21.91 20.33 14.53
CA GLU A 245 22.54 18.99 14.49
C GLU A 245 21.62 17.92 13.92
N SER A 246 20.32 18.21 13.89
CA SER A 246 19.27 17.31 13.44
C SER A 246 18.39 17.99 12.41
N ARG A 247 17.65 17.19 11.65
CA ARG A 247 16.75 17.70 10.61
C ARG A 247 15.30 17.63 11.05
N PHE A 248 14.50 18.59 10.58
CA PHE A 248 13.06 18.45 10.61
C PHE A 248 12.62 17.31 9.69
N VAL A 249 11.76 16.44 10.22
CA VAL A 249 11.08 15.38 9.48
C VAL A 249 9.61 15.77 9.35
N ASP A 250 9.03 15.51 8.19
CA ASP A 250 7.62 15.76 7.91
C ASP A 250 6.73 14.66 8.54
N TYR A 251 6.01 15.04 9.60
CA TYR A 251 5.01 14.24 10.30
C TYR A 251 3.57 14.56 9.89
N SER A 252 3.35 15.26 8.76
CA SER A 252 2.00 15.59 8.29
C SER A 252 1.16 14.34 7.97
N HIS A 253 1.80 13.17 7.81
CA HIS A 253 1.13 11.87 7.75
C HIS A 253 0.41 11.48 9.06
N ALA A 254 0.82 12.03 10.21
CA ALA A 254 0.07 11.91 11.45
C ALA A 254 -1.27 12.65 11.36
N VAL A 255 -1.41 13.61 10.45
CA VAL A 255 -2.64 14.38 10.23
C VAL A 255 -3.48 13.74 9.13
N THR A 256 -2.88 13.50 7.95
CA THR A 256 -3.56 12.93 6.77
C THR A 256 -3.77 11.42 6.83
N GLY A 257 -3.00 10.71 7.65
CA GLY A 257 -2.97 9.25 7.75
C GLY A 257 -1.68 8.71 7.16
N ALA A 258 -1.19 7.58 7.68
CA ALA A 258 -0.13 6.85 7.00
C ALA A 258 -0.59 6.59 5.55
N LYS A 259 0.27 6.90 4.56
CA LYS A 259 -0.03 6.65 3.13
C LYS A 259 -0.73 5.30 2.99
N GLU A 260 -1.99 5.33 2.56
CA GLU A 260 -2.77 4.12 2.33
C GLU A 260 -1.97 3.17 1.45
N LEU A 261 -2.10 1.88 1.75
CA LEU A 261 -1.56 0.83 0.92
C LEU A 261 -2.11 1.00 -0.50
N ALA A 262 -1.27 1.45 -1.45
CA ALA A 262 -1.71 1.76 -2.82
C ALA A 262 -2.53 0.60 -3.42
N VAL A 263 -3.81 0.84 -3.68
CA VAL A 263 -4.74 -0.13 -4.23
C VAL A 263 -4.34 -0.43 -5.68
N LYS A 264 -4.10 -1.70 -5.99
CA LYS A 264 -3.80 -2.20 -7.35
C LYS A 264 -5.07 -2.51 -8.14
N SER A 265 -6.12 -3.00 -7.45
CA SER A 265 -7.44 -3.26 -8.02
C SER A 265 -8.47 -3.44 -6.90
N THR A 266 -9.74 -3.53 -7.25
CA THR A 266 -10.86 -3.77 -6.32
C THR A 266 -11.43 -5.19 -6.40
N ARG A 267 -10.69 -6.15 -7.01
CA ARG A 267 -11.20 -7.52 -7.27
C ARG A 267 -11.57 -8.31 -6.02
N LEU A 268 -11.02 -7.95 -4.86
CA LEU A 268 -11.32 -8.56 -3.56
C LEU A 268 -12.00 -7.55 -2.62
N ALA A 269 -12.53 -6.45 -3.13
CA ALA A 269 -13.25 -5.46 -2.32
C ALA A 269 -14.40 -6.13 -1.56
N GLY A 270 -14.50 -5.83 -0.27
CA GLY A 270 -15.51 -6.40 0.63
C GLY A 270 -15.29 -7.86 1.03
N ARG A 271 -14.22 -8.52 0.56
CA ARG A 271 -13.91 -9.92 0.93
C ARG A 271 -13.11 -10.00 2.21
N ARG A 272 -13.58 -10.82 3.15
CA ARG A 272 -12.89 -11.15 4.40
C ARG A 272 -12.06 -12.41 4.22
N ILE A 273 -10.74 -12.29 4.39
CA ILE A 273 -9.81 -13.41 4.25
C ILE A 273 -9.07 -13.62 5.57
N ALA A 274 -9.17 -14.83 6.13
CA ALA A 274 -8.30 -15.26 7.21
C ALA A 274 -6.99 -15.81 6.63
N LEU A 275 -5.85 -15.23 7.05
CA LEU A 275 -4.52 -15.71 6.70
C LEU A 275 -3.90 -16.44 7.88
N CYS A 276 -3.88 -17.77 7.79
CA CYS A 276 -3.37 -18.68 8.81
C CYS A 276 -1.90 -19.02 8.59
N LEU A 277 -1.03 -18.60 9.51
CA LEU A 277 0.38 -18.95 9.53
C LEU A 277 0.62 -20.15 10.45
N THR A 278 1.43 -21.08 9.98
CA THR A 278 1.80 -22.30 10.73
C THR A 278 3.31 -22.39 10.93
N GLY A 279 3.78 -23.28 11.80
CA GLY A 279 5.18 -23.30 12.27
C GLY A 279 6.21 -23.62 11.19
N SER A 280 6.64 -22.59 10.45
CA SER A 280 7.61 -22.67 9.36
C SER A 280 8.30 -21.31 9.16
N VAL A 281 9.59 -21.34 8.83
CA VAL A 281 10.39 -20.13 8.52
C VAL A 281 9.84 -19.40 7.29
N ALA A 282 9.12 -20.09 6.40
CA ALA A 282 8.50 -19.48 5.22
C ALA A 282 7.40 -18.44 5.57
N CYS A 283 6.99 -18.34 6.84
CA CYS A 283 6.15 -17.25 7.35
C CYS A 283 6.72 -15.85 7.01
N ILE A 284 8.03 -15.71 6.77
CA ILE A 284 8.65 -14.45 6.34
C ILE A 284 8.05 -13.86 5.05
N LEU A 285 7.42 -14.70 4.21
CA LEU A 285 6.74 -14.28 2.99
C LEU A 285 5.30 -13.81 3.23
N ALA A 286 4.68 -14.18 4.35
CA ALA A 286 3.27 -13.90 4.64
C ALA A 286 2.94 -12.40 4.76
N PRO A 287 3.79 -11.51 5.30
CA PRO A 287 3.54 -10.08 5.28
C PRO A 287 3.36 -9.51 3.87
N ARG A 288 4.10 -10.06 2.88
CA ARG A 288 3.95 -9.66 1.48
C ARG A 288 2.63 -10.16 0.91
N LEU A 289 2.24 -11.41 1.20
CA LEU A 289 0.93 -11.95 0.81
C LEU A 289 -0.22 -11.12 1.35
N ALA A 290 -0.23 -10.83 2.67
CA ALA A 290 -1.26 -10.03 3.31
C ALA A 290 -1.41 -8.65 2.65
N ARG A 291 -0.28 -7.99 2.36
CA ARG A 291 -0.29 -6.70 1.68
C ARG A 291 -0.78 -6.81 0.23
N GLU A 292 -0.39 -7.84 -0.52
CA GLU A 292 -0.89 -8.03 -1.88
C GLU A 292 -2.40 -8.28 -1.91
N LEU A 293 -2.95 -9.09 -1.00
CA LEU A 293 -4.40 -9.30 -0.88
C LEU A 293 -5.14 -7.99 -0.54
N ARG A 294 -4.60 -7.20 0.41
CA ARG A 294 -5.15 -5.88 0.76
C ARG A 294 -5.08 -4.89 -0.40
N ARG A 295 -4.00 -4.91 -1.20
CA ARG A 295 -3.89 -4.10 -2.43
C ARG A 295 -4.93 -4.45 -3.48
N LEU A 296 -5.55 -5.63 -3.39
CA LEU A 296 -6.67 -6.04 -4.23
C LEU A 296 -8.05 -5.73 -3.59
N GLY A 297 -8.08 -5.10 -2.41
CA GLY A 297 -9.29 -4.69 -1.71
C GLY A 297 -9.73 -5.60 -0.57
N ALA A 298 -9.00 -6.70 -0.29
CA ALA A 298 -9.40 -7.65 0.75
C ALA A 298 -9.21 -7.10 2.18
N GLU A 299 -10.11 -7.48 3.07
CA GLU A 299 -9.94 -7.40 4.51
C GLU A 299 -9.23 -8.64 5.02
N VAL A 300 -7.98 -8.49 5.48
CA VAL A 300 -7.16 -9.62 5.91
C VAL A 300 -7.03 -9.64 7.43
N THR A 301 -7.38 -10.76 8.07
CA THR A 301 -7.13 -11.03 9.49
C THR A 301 -6.10 -12.16 9.60
N CYS A 302 -5.07 -11.99 10.43
CA CYS A 302 -4.03 -13.00 10.58
C CYS A 302 -4.31 -13.91 11.80
N PHE A 303 -4.21 -15.22 11.59
CA PHE A 303 -4.22 -16.22 12.64
C PHE A 303 -2.86 -16.92 12.66
N MET A 304 -2.29 -17.14 13.85
CA MET A 304 -0.97 -17.74 13.99
C MET A 304 -1.00 -18.89 14.97
N THR A 305 -0.44 -20.05 14.60
CA THR A 305 -0.15 -21.09 15.59
C THR A 305 1.01 -20.65 16.49
N ARG A 306 1.16 -21.28 17.66
CA ARG A 306 2.33 -21.07 18.54
C ARG A 306 3.65 -21.22 17.79
N GLY A 307 3.79 -22.26 16.97
CA GLY A 307 5.00 -22.47 16.18
C GLY A 307 5.25 -21.39 15.13
N ALA A 308 4.21 -20.74 14.60
CA ALA A 308 4.37 -19.61 13.68
C ALA A 308 4.88 -18.35 14.38
N VAL A 309 4.49 -18.14 15.64
CA VAL A 309 4.99 -17.04 16.48
C VAL A 309 6.45 -17.29 16.89
N GLU A 310 6.76 -18.53 17.29
CA GLU A 310 8.09 -18.89 17.82
C GLU A 310 9.16 -18.98 16.72
N TYR A 311 8.84 -19.59 15.58
CA TYR A 311 9.82 -19.89 14.52
C TYR A 311 9.59 -19.14 13.20
N GLY A 312 8.49 -18.39 13.10
CA GLY A 312 8.08 -17.73 11.86
C GLY A 312 8.34 -16.22 11.88
N VAL A 313 7.30 -15.44 12.19
CA VAL A 313 7.36 -13.98 12.21
C VAL A 313 6.67 -13.44 13.46
N SER A 314 7.09 -12.26 13.93
CA SER A 314 6.42 -11.62 15.05
C SER A 314 4.98 -11.24 14.70
N PRO A 315 4.00 -11.46 15.60
CA PRO A 315 2.63 -10.96 15.44
C PRO A 315 2.56 -9.47 15.11
N ARG A 316 3.48 -8.64 15.64
CA ARG A 316 3.53 -7.20 15.34
C ARG A 316 3.81 -6.89 13.86
N VAL A 317 4.60 -7.74 13.18
CA VAL A 317 4.85 -7.59 11.74
C VAL A 317 3.60 -7.91 10.95
N MET A 318 2.85 -8.93 11.38
CA MET A 318 1.58 -9.30 10.74
C MET A 318 0.48 -8.28 11.03
N GLU A 319 0.47 -7.66 12.21
CA GLU A 319 -0.41 -6.55 12.55
C GLU A 319 -0.16 -5.35 11.62
N TRP A 320 1.11 -4.98 11.40
CA TRP A 320 1.47 -3.97 10.40
C TRP A 320 1.04 -4.37 8.98
N ALA A 321 1.26 -5.63 8.60
CA ALA A 321 0.97 -6.11 7.25
C ALA A 321 -0.54 -6.15 6.96
N THR A 322 -1.35 -6.54 7.93
CA THR A 322 -2.81 -6.68 7.83
C THR A 322 -3.56 -5.39 8.19
N GLY A 323 -2.97 -4.52 9.01
CA GLY A 323 -3.64 -3.37 9.61
C GLY A 323 -4.68 -3.74 10.67
N ARG A 324 -4.65 -4.99 11.19
CA ARG A 324 -5.56 -5.54 12.19
C ARG A 324 -4.80 -6.34 13.23
N SER A 325 -5.36 -6.48 14.43
CA SER A 325 -4.79 -7.33 15.47
C SER A 325 -4.69 -8.78 15.00
N VAL A 326 -3.68 -9.49 15.51
CA VAL A 326 -3.38 -10.87 15.14
C VAL A 326 -3.92 -11.84 16.19
N VAL A 327 -4.62 -12.88 15.76
CA VAL A 327 -5.16 -13.93 16.63
C VAL A 327 -4.09 -15.01 16.83
N THR A 328 -3.60 -15.17 18.04
CA THR A 328 -2.53 -16.15 18.39
C THR A 328 -3.02 -17.29 19.27
N GLY A 329 -4.27 -17.23 19.75
CA GLY A 329 -4.88 -18.21 20.63
C GLY A 329 -6.40 -18.11 20.64
N LEU A 330 -7.07 -19.08 21.24
CA LEU A 330 -8.51 -19.04 21.45
C LEU A 330 -8.81 -18.07 22.60
N THR A 331 -9.70 -17.11 22.37
CA THR A 331 -10.15 -16.17 23.41
C THR A 331 -11.66 -16.25 23.59
N GLY A 332 -12.19 -15.53 24.59
CA GLY A 332 -13.64 -15.41 24.79
C GLY A 332 -14.37 -14.63 23.69
N MET A 333 -13.64 -13.98 22.76
CA MET A 333 -14.22 -13.26 21.62
C MET A 333 -14.62 -14.19 20.46
N ALA A 334 -14.32 -15.49 20.55
CA ALA A 334 -14.72 -16.50 19.57
C ALA A 334 -14.32 -16.21 18.12
N GLU A 335 -13.12 -15.64 17.91
CA GLU A 335 -12.61 -15.19 16.60
C GLU A 335 -12.54 -16.31 15.55
N HIS A 336 -12.44 -17.56 16.02
CA HIS A 336 -12.36 -18.79 15.22
C HIS A 336 -13.71 -19.25 14.66
N ILE A 337 -14.82 -18.64 15.08
CA ILE A 337 -16.18 -18.92 14.59
C ILE A 337 -16.67 -17.79 13.67
N GLU A 338 -15.93 -16.69 13.54
CA GLU A 338 -16.28 -15.63 12.60
C GLU A 338 -16.31 -16.16 11.15
N ASP A 339 -17.28 -15.69 10.37
CA ASP A 339 -17.39 -16.07 8.97
C ASP A 339 -16.36 -15.32 8.12
N TYR A 340 -15.58 -16.09 7.36
CA TYR A 340 -14.62 -15.60 6.38
C TYR A 340 -15.01 -16.15 5.00
N ASP A 341 -14.93 -15.30 3.96
CA ASP A 341 -15.15 -15.73 2.59
C ASP A 341 -14.10 -16.77 2.15
N LEU A 342 -12.88 -16.67 2.71
CA LEU A 342 -11.76 -17.56 2.42
C LEU A 342 -10.81 -17.70 3.61
N VAL A 343 -10.31 -18.92 3.84
CA VAL A 343 -9.23 -19.19 4.79
C VAL A 343 -8.00 -19.71 4.03
N VAL A 344 -6.91 -18.95 4.11
CA VAL A 344 -5.64 -19.25 3.43
C VAL A 344 -4.62 -19.72 4.46
N VAL A 345 -4.14 -20.95 4.34
CA VAL A 345 -3.06 -21.48 5.17
C VAL A 345 -1.74 -21.35 4.42
N TYR A 346 -0.94 -20.36 4.79
CA TYR A 346 0.32 -20.03 4.14
C TYR A 346 1.37 -19.59 5.17
N PRO A 347 2.42 -20.39 5.40
CA PRO A 347 2.64 -21.75 4.91
C PRO A 347 1.74 -22.79 5.59
N ALA A 348 1.38 -23.87 4.88
CA ALA A 348 0.68 -25.04 5.42
C ALA A 348 1.68 -26.16 5.75
N THR A 349 1.93 -26.37 7.04
CA THR A 349 2.82 -27.44 7.53
C THR A 349 2.10 -28.79 7.58
N LEU A 350 2.88 -29.89 7.55
CA LEU A 350 2.38 -31.26 7.72
C LEU A 350 1.47 -31.37 8.95
N ASN A 351 1.91 -30.84 10.08
CA ASN A 351 1.15 -30.90 11.33
C ASN A 351 -0.24 -30.25 11.20
N THR A 352 -0.32 -29.07 10.59
CA THR A 352 -1.60 -28.35 10.48
C THR A 352 -2.52 -29.03 9.47
N VAL A 353 -1.98 -29.50 8.33
CA VAL A 353 -2.76 -30.21 7.30
C VAL A 353 -3.32 -31.52 7.86
N CYS A 354 -2.51 -32.32 8.56
CA CYS A 354 -2.97 -33.57 9.16
C CYS A 354 -4.03 -33.32 10.25
N LYS A 355 -3.89 -32.27 11.06
CA LYS A 355 -4.90 -31.89 12.06
C LYS A 355 -6.21 -31.48 11.41
N ALA A 356 -6.15 -30.62 10.39
CA ALA A 356 -7.34 -30.18 9.65
C ALA A 356 -8.07 -31.36 8.99
N ALA A 357 -7.34 -32.27 8.32
CA ALA A 357 -7.92 -33.45 7.67
C ALA A 357 -8.60 -34.43 8.65
N ARG A 358 -8.19 -34.42 9.92
CA ARG A 358 -8.69 -35.31 10.99
C ARG A 358 -9.62 -34.63 11.98
N GLY A 359 -9.95 -33.36 11.78
CA GLY A 359 -10.84 -32.61 12.68
C GLY A 359 -10.24 -32.27 14.05
N ILE A 360 -8.91 -32.23 14.18
CA ILE A 360 -8.25 -31.83 15.43
C ILE A 360 -8.24 -30.30 15.51
N ALA A 361 -9.03 -29.75 16.43
CA ALA A 361 -9.27 -28.31 16.61
C ALA A 361 -8.69 -27.78 17.93
N ASP A 362 -7.38 -27.93 18.13
CA ASP A 362 -6.69 -27.67 19.41
C ASP A 362 -5.98 -26.31 19.53
N ASN A 363 -6.12 -25.42 18.54
CA ASN A 363 -5.60 -24.05 18.57
C ASN A 363 -6.39 -23.15 17.60
N ALA A 364 -6.25 -21.83 17.71
CA ALA A 364 -7.04 -20.87 16.93
C ALA A 364 -7.05 -21.14 15.41
N VAL A 365 -5.91 -21.51 14.81
CA VAL A 365 -5.84 -21.84 13.38
C VAL A 365 -6.59 -23.12 13.08
N THR A 366 -6.34 -24.22 13.81
CA THR A 366 -6.98 -25.51 13.50
C THR A 366 -8.47 -25.51 13.83
N THR A 367 -8.90 -24.78 14.85
CA THR A 367 -10.32 -24.58 15.17
C THR A 367 -11.02 -23.76 14.08
N LEU A 368 -10.41 -22.68 13.57
CA LEU A 368 -10.95 -21.93 12.43
C LEU A 368 -11.07 -22.83 11.18
N LEU A 369 -10.06 -23.66 10.90
CA LEU A 369 -10.12 -24.61 9.78
C LEU A 369 -11.24 -25.64 9.94
N ALA A 370 -11.50 -26.13 11.15
CA ALA A 370 -12.59 -27.05 11.43
C ALA A 370 -13.97 -26.39 11.32
N ALA A 371 -14.08 -25.10 11.65
CA ALA A 371 -15.31 -24.32 11.50
C ALA A 371 -15.58 -23.88 10.05
N THR A 372 -14.58 -23.97 9.16
CA THR A 372 -14.68 -23.49 7.78
C THR A 372 -15.00 -24.62 6.80
N PRO A 373 -15.99 -24.45 5.90
CA PRO A 373 -16.24 -25.40 4.83
C PRO A 373 -14.97 -25.67 3.98
N PRO A 374 -14.63 -26.92 3.65
CA PRO A 374 -13.39 -27.25 2.94
C PRO A 374 -13.20 -26.52 1.61
N ASN A 375 -14.29 -26.24 0.88
CA ASN A 375 -14.25 -25.50 -0.40
C ASN A 375 -13.85 -24.01 -0.27
N ARG A 376 -13.74 -23.47 0.95
CA ARG A 376 -13.20 -22.14 1.26
C ARG A 376 -11.77 -22.19 1.78
N LEU A 377 -11.14 -23.36 1.79
CA LEU A 377 -9.76 -23.51 2.22
C LEU A 377 -8.79 -23.42 1.03
N VAL A 378 -7.76 -22.59 1.17
CA VAL A 378 -6.59 -22.57 0.29
C VAL A 378 -5.38 -22.98 1.11
N LEU A 379 -4.77 -24.11 0.77
CA LEU A 379 -3.64 -24.68 1.48
C LEU A 379 -2.39 -24.54 0.63
N ALA A 380 -1.31 -23.97 1.18
CA ALA A 380 -0.02 -23.86 0.51
C ALA A 380 1.05 -24.69 1.24
N PRO A 381 1.16 -26.01 0.95
CA PRO A 381 2.12 -26.90 1.59
C PRO A 381 3.55 -26.34 1.58
N THR A 382 4.25 -26.40 2.70
CA THR A 382 5.65 -25.97 2.78
C THR A 382 6.40 -26.74 3.84
N MET A 383 7.41 -27.52 3.42
CA MET A 383 8.19 -28.39 4.31
C MET A 383 9.40 -29.00 3.59
N ASN A 384 10.29 -29.64 4.36
CA ASN A 384 11.35 -30.49 3.81
C ASN A 384 10.78 -31.66 2.97
N LEU A 385 11.50 -32.13 1.95
CA LEU A 385 11.00 -33.21 1.06
C LEU A 385 10.74 -34.53 1.78
N LYS A 386 11.45 -34.86 2.87
CA LYS A 386 11.15 -36.06 3.68
C LYS A 386 9.75 -35.98 4.30
N LEU A 387 9.36 -34.79 4.75
CA LEU A 387 8.02 -34.55 5.30
C LEU A 387 6.97 -34.49 4.19
N PHE A 388 7.29 -33.84 3.07
CA PHE A 388 6.39 -33.79 1.90
C PHE A 388 6.15 -35.18 1.31
N GLY A 389 7.15 -36.05 1.40
CA GLY A 389 7.07 -37.44 0.97
C GLY A 389 6.36 -38.37 1.95
N ASN A 390 5.95 -37.88 3.12
CA ASN A 390 5.28 -38.69 4.13
C ASN A 390 3.91 -39.19 3.61
N PRO A 391 3.62 -40.50 3.67
CA PRO A 391 2.38 -41.06 3.12
C PRO A 391 1.13 -40.55 3.84
N VAL A 392 1.19 -40.34 5.16
CA VAL A 392 0.06 -39.79 5.95
C VAL A 392 -0.24 -38.35 5.54
N PHE A 393 0.79 -37.55 5.28
CA PHE A 393 0.60 -36.20 4.79
C PHE A 393 -0.11 -36.18 3.44
N ARG A 394 0.33 -37.01 2.48
CA ARG A 394 -0.28 -37.11 1.15
C ARG A 394 -1.74 -37.53 1.26
N GLU A 395 -2.05 -38.57 2.05
CA GLU A 395 -3.41 -39.02 2.31
C GLU A 395 -4.29 -37.89 2.88
N CYS A 396 -3.79 -37.15 3.88
CA CYS A 396 -4.52 -36.03 4.47
C CYS A 396 -4.75 -34.88 3.48
N LEU A 397 -3.75 -34.58 2.65
CA LEU A 397 -3.83 -33.54 1.63
C LEU A 397 -4.85 -33.92 0.55
N ASP A 398 -4.82 -35.15 0.07
CA ASP A 398 -5.73 -35.66 -0.95
C ASP A 398 -7.17 -35.77 -0.43
N ARG A 399 -7.34 -36.15 0.85
CA ARG A 399 -8.65 -36.08 1.52
C ARG A 399 -9.20 -34.67 1.51
N LEU A 400 -8.43 -33.66 1.94
CA LEU A 400 -8.88 -32.27 1.93
C LEU A 400 -9.19 -31.77 0.50
N ARG A 401 -8.36 -32.14 -0.49
CA ARG A 401 -8.63 -31.86 -1.91
C ARG A 401 -9.96 -32.45 -2.36
N SER A 402 -10.24 -33.72 -2.03
CA SER A 402 -11.50 -34.39 -2.39
C SER A 402 -12.73 -33.74 -1.75
N MET A 403 -12.56 -33.11 -0.58
CA MET A 403 -13.61 -32.35 0.10
C MET A 403 -13.80 -30.94 -0.49
N GLY A 404 -12.94 -30.51 -1.42
CA GLY A 404 -13.02 -29.24 -2.13
C GLY A 404 -11.96 -28.21 -1.76
N ALA A 405 -11.05 -28.52 -0.82
CA ALA A 405 -9.95 -27.61 -0.49
C ALA A 405 -9.03 -27.40 -1.67
N MET A 406 -8.69 -26.15 -1.94
CA MET A 406 -7.76 -25.80 -3.00
C MET A 406 -6.33 -25.93 -2.48
N VAL A 407 -5.52 -26.74 -3.14
CA VAL A 407 -4.10 -26.86 -2.81
C VAL A 407 -3.28 -26.10 -3.84
N VAL A 408 -2.39 -25.24 -3.33
CA VAL A 408 -1.42 -24.51 -4.13
C VAL A 408 -0.13 -25.31 -4.16
N GLU A 409 0.26 -25.77 -5.34
CA GLU A 409 1.46 -26.59 -5.48
C GLU A 409 2.72 -25.83 -5.05
N PRO A 410 3.60 -26.45 -4.24
CA PRO A 410 4.84 -25.84 -3.78
C PRO A 410 5.88 -25.74 -4.90
N GLU A 411 6.91 -24.91 -4.67
CA GLU A 411 8.09 -24.90 -5.53
C GLU A 411 9.13 -25.91 -5.02
N PHE A 412 9.57 -26.83 -5.87
CA PHE A 412 10.55 -27.84 -5.51
C PHE A 412 11.97 -27.33 -5.75
N GLY A 413 12.83 -27.38 -4.72
CA GLY A 413 14.24 -27.01 -4.84
C GLY A 413 14.98 -27.10 -3.50
N GLU A 414 16.30 -27.27 -3.54
CA GLU A 414 17.17 -27.33 -2.35
C GLU A 414 16.70 -28.34 -1.28
N GLY A 415 16.18 -29.49 -1.70
CA GLY A 415 15.71 -30.52 -0.77
C GLY A 415 14.42 -30.17 -0.02
N ALA A 416 13.66 -29.16 -0.46
CA ALA A 416 12.40 -28.74 0.14
C ALA A 416 11.26 -28.53 -0.87
N ALA A 417 10.03 -28.72 -0.40
CA ALA A 417 8.82 -28.16 -0.99
C ALA A 417 8.65 -26.75 -0.40
N LYS A 418 9.14 -25.74 -1.14
CA LYS A 418 9.15 -24.34 -0.74
C LYS A 418 7.78 -23.70 -0.90
N ALA A 419 7.53 -22.65 -0.11
CA ALA A 419 6.28 -21.90 -0.21
C ALA A 419 6.09 -21.36 -1.63
N PRO A 420 4.88 -21.50 -2.22
CA PRO A 420 4.59 -20.98 -3.55
C PRO A 420 4.80 -19.46 -3.62
N ARG A 421 5.15 -18.94 -4.80
CA ARG A 421 5.27 -17.49 -5.01
C ARG A 421 3.94 -16.78 -4.71
N ILE A 422 4.04 -15.54 -4.23
CA ILE A 422 2.88 -14.75 -3.80
C ILE A 422 1.86 -14.57 -4.92
N ASP A 423 2.30 -14.33 -6.16
CA ASP A 423 1.43 -14.17 -7.32
C ASP A 423 0.62 -15.44 -7.62
N VAL A 424 1.19 -16.61 -7.36
CA VAL A 424 0.51 -17.91 -7.51
C VAL A 424 -0.58 -18.05 -6.43
N VAL A 425 -0.25 -17.80 -5.16
CA VAL A 425 -1.24 -17.88 -4.07
C VAL A 425 -2.40 -16.90 -4.30
N VAL A 426 -2.09 -15.68 -4.75
CA VAL A 426 -3.11 -14.67 -5.10
C VAL A 426 -4.04 -15.16 -6.22
N ASP A 427 -3.50 -15.82 -7.25
CA ASP A 427 -4.33 -16.38 -8.33
C ASP A 427 -5.30 -17.45 -7.81
N HIS A 428 -4.84 -18.30 -6.88
CA HIS A 428 -5.69 -19.29 -6.22
C HIS A 428 -6.74 -18.65 -5.31
N CYS A 429 -6.42 -17.59 -4.57
CA CYS A 429 -7.40 -16.85 -3.78
C CYS A 429 -8.48 -16.22 -4.66
N LEU A 430 -8.09 -15.55 -5.75
CA LEU A 430 -9.01 -14.98 -6.73
C LEU A 430 -9.90 -16.05 -7.35
N ARG A 431 -9.32 -17.21 -7.72
CA ARG A 431 -10.06 -18.35 -8.25
C ARG A 431 -11.08 -18.88 -7.24
N ALA A 432 -10.67 -19.09 -5.99
CA ALA A 432 -11.53 -19.62 -4.94
C ALA A 432 -12.73 -18.71 -4.68
N LEU A 433 -12.51 -17.39 -4.65
CA LEU A 433 -13.53 -16.36 -4.44
C LEU A 433 -14.31 -15.95 -5.71
N SER A 434 -13.96 -16.50 -6.87
CA SER A 434 -14.61 -16.13 -8.14
C SER A 434 -16.04 -16.64 -8.20
N THR A 435 -16.95 -15.72 -8.53
CA THR A 435 -18.37 -15.97 -8.80
C THR A 435 -18.69 -16.02 -10.30
N SER A 436 -17.66 -16.12 -11.16
CA SER A 436 -17.84 -16.09 -12.62
C SER A 436 -18.66 -17.28 -13.13
N LYS A 437 -19.55 -17.04 -14.09
CA LYS A 437 -20.31 -18.06 -14.83
C LYS A 437 -19.42 -18.95 -15.72
N LEU A 438 -18.15 -18.58 -15.89
CA LEU A 438 -17.17 -19.34 -16.66
C LEU A 438 -16.50 -20.45 -15.82
N ARG A 439 -16.76 -20.51 -14.52
CA ARG A 439 -16.20 -21.53 -13.63
C ARG A 439 -16.46 -22.95 -14.19
N GLY A 440 -15.39 -23.74 -14.31
CA GLY A 440 -15.43 -25.11 -14.82
C GLY A 440 -15.29 -25.24 -16.35
N ARG A 441 -15.54 -24.17 -17.13
CA ARG A 441 -15.40 -24.19 -18.60
C ARG A 441 -13.96 -24.40 -19.03
N GLY A 442 -13.76 -25.13 -20.12
CA GLY A 442 -12.46 -25.37 -20.73
C GLY A 442 -12.07 -24.24 -21.69
N VAL A 443 -10.89 -23.67 -21.51
CA VAL A 443 -10.32 -22.60 -22.36
C VAL A 443 -9.02 -23.10 -23.00
N LEU A 444 -9.01 -23.16 -24.34
CA LEU A 444 -7.80 -23.39 -25.13
C LEU A 444 -7.25 -22.03 -25.60
N LEU A 445 -6.02 -21.71 -25.23
CA LEU A 445 -5.37 -20.46 -25.61
C LEU A 445 -4.15 -20.75 -26.49
N LEU A 446 -4.12 -20.15 -27.67
CA LEU A 446 -2.93 -20.11 -28.52
C LEU A 446 -2.25 -18.75 -28.30
N ALA A 447 -0.96 -18.74 -27.96
CA ALA A 447 -0.23 -17.52 -27.63
C ALA A 447 1.24 -17.56 -28.10
N GLY A 448 1.87 -16.38 -28.17
CA GLY A 448 3.28 -16.24 -28.56
C GLY A 448 3.49 -16.18 -30.07
N PRO A 449 4.71 -15.89 -30.54
CA PRO A 449 5.06 -15.92 -31.97
C PRO A 449 5.35 -17.35 -32.43
N THR A 450 5.21 -17.64 -33.72
CA THR A 450 5.81 -18.83 -34.36
C THR A 450 7.16 -18.48 -34.99
N ARG A 451 8.05 -19.46 -35.12
CA ARG A 451 9.36 -19.30 -35.75
C ARG A 451 9.56 -20.34 -36.86
N TYR A 452 10.24 -19.92 -37.92
CA TYR A 452 10.76 -20.82 -38.93
C TYR A 452 12.24 -20.55 -39.16
N SER A 453 13.05 -21.59 -39.02
CA SER A 453 14.48 -21.54 -39.32
C SER A 453 14.70 -21.34 -40.81
N ILE A 454 15.55 -20.37 -41.15
CA ILE A 454 16.10 -20.18 -42.49
C ILE A 454 17.31 -21.11 -42.66
N ASP A 455 18.17 -21.11 -41.64
CA ASP A 455 19.35 -21.96 -41.54
C ASP A 455 19.56 -22.38 -40.08
N ALA A 456 20.64 -23.12 -39.79
CA ALA A 456 20.98 -23.59 -38.45
C ALA A 456 21.18 -22.46 -37.38
N VAL A 457 21.22 -21.19 -37.78
CA VAL A 457 21.50 -20.04 -36.90
C VAL A 457 20.39 -18.98 -36.93
N ARG A 458 19.72 -18.81 -38.07
CA ARG A 458 18.78 -17.71 -38.33
C ARG A 458 17.36 -18.24 -38.48
N PHE A 459 16.39 -17.47 -38.00
CA PHE A 459 14.96 -17.75 -38.17
C PHE A 459 14.18 -16.48 -38.49
N ILE A 460 12.97 -16.65 -39.03
CA ILE A 460 11.96 -15.60 -39.21
C ILE A 460 10.93 -15.73 -38.08
N SER A 461 10.49 -14.60 -37.52
CA SER A 461 9.52 -14.53 -36.43
C SER A 461 8.76 -13.20 -36.47
N ASN A 462 7.51 -13.22 -36.00
CA ASN A 462 6.80 -12.00 -35.65
C ASN A 462 7.31 -11.40 -34.34
N ARG A 463 7.21 -10.07 -34.20
CA ARG A 463 7.58 -9.33 -32.97
C ARG A 463 6.49 -9.47 -31.91
N SER A 464 6.42 -10.64 -31.25
CA SER A 464 5.49 -10.87 -30.15
C SER A 464 6.20 -11.34 -28.89
N THR A 465 5.83 -10.76 -27.75
CA THR A 465 6.39 -11.11 -26.44
C THR A 465 5.62 -12.25 -25.76
N GLY A 466 4.40 -12.57 -26.22
CA GLY A 466 3.50 -13.50 -25.53
C GLY A 466 2.83 -12.96 -24.25
N ARG A 467 3.13 -11.71 -23.85
CA ARG A 467 2.62 -11.10 -22.59
C ARG A 467 1.10 -11.01 -22.51
N LEU A 468 0.40 -10.78 -23.62
CA LEU A 468 -1.07 -10.75 -23.61
C LEU A 468 -1.65 -12.14 -23.31
N GLY A 469 -1.14 -13.18 -23.96
CA GLY A 469 -1.52 -14.56 -23.69
C GLY A 469 -1.30 -14.96 -22.23
N TYR A 470 -0.19 -14.51 -21.62
CA TYR A 470 0.05 -14.70 -20.18
C TYR A 470 -1.08 -14.14 -19.31
N TRP A 471 -1.54 -12.91 -19.58
CA TRP A 471 -2.63 -12.31 -18.80
C TRP A 471 -3.99 -12.94 -19.09
N LEU A 472 -4.27 -13.32 -20.34
CA LEU A 472 -5.48 -14.04 -20.72
C LEU A 472 -5.60 -15.39 -20.01
N ALA A 473 -4.51 -16.18 -19.99
CA ALA A 473 -4.51 -17.47 -19.29
C ALA A 473 -4.73 -17.32 -17.78
N ARG A 474 -4.08 -16.32 -17.15
CA ARG A 474 -4.27 -16.03 -15.73
C ARG A 474 -5.69 -15.55 -15.42
N GLU A 475 -6.26 -14.71 -16.28
CA GLU A 475 -7.64 -14.25 -16.10
C GLU A 475 -8.63 -15.41 -16.19
N ALA A 476 -8.48 -16.27 -17.20
CA ALA A 476 -9.27 -17.49 -17.34
C ALA A 476 -9.20 -18.37 -16.07
N PHE A 477 -7.99 -18.62 -15.57
CA PHE A 477 -7.77 -19.42 -14.37
C PHE A 477 -8.42 -18.78 -13.14
N ARG A 478 -8.27 -17.46 -12.96
CA ARG A 478 -8.88 -16.69 -11.86
C ARG A 478 -10.39 -16.69 -11.91
N ARG A 479 -11.00 -16.84 -13.10
CA ARG A 479 -12.46 -17.00 -13.26
C ARG A 479 -12.97 -18.42 -13.04
N GLY A 480 -12.10 -19.35 -12.65
CA GLY A 480 -12.50 -20.73 -12.39
C GLY A 480 -12.42 -21.65 -13.62
N CYS A 481 -11.95 -21.17 -14.77
CA CYS A 481 -11.83 -21.99 -15.98
C CYS A 481 -10.74 -23.07 -15.84
N ARG A 482 -10.86 -24.16 -16.60
CA ARG A 482 -9.75 -25.10 -16.87
C ARG A 482 -9.00 -24.59 -18.09
N VAL A 483 -7.71 -24.28 -17.96
CA VAL A 483 -6.94 -23.58 -18.99
C VAL A 483 -5.89 -24.51 -19.58
N SER A 484 -5.74 -24.50 -20.89
CA SER A 484 -4.61 -25.11 -21.60
C SER A 484 -4.03 -24.08 -22.57
N VAL A 485 -2.70 -23.93 -22.58
CA VAL A 485 -2.01 -22.97 -23.43
C VAL A 485 -1.10 -23.70 -24.42
N VAL A 486 -1.26 -23.41 -25.71
CA VAL A 486 -0.29 -23.77 -26.75
C VAL A 486 0.54 -22.53 -27.03
N TYR A 487 1.83 -22.59 -26.68
CA TYR A 487 2.68 -21.41 -26.58
C TYR A 487 3.88 -21.49 -27.52
N GLY A 488 3.96 -20.53 -28.43
CA GLY A 488 5.14 -20.29 -29.25
C GLY A 488 6.30 -19.66 -28.46
N PRO A 489 7.51 -19.56 -29.04
CA PRO A 489 8.72 -19.07 -28.36
C PRO A 489 8.69 -17.56 -28.02
N GLY A 490 7.98 -17.19 -26.96
CA GLY A 490 7.95 -15.85 -26.38
C GLY A 490 8.83 -15.68 -25.13
N VAL A 491 8.69 -14.57 -24.41
CA VAL A 491 9.60 -14.16 -23.32
C VAL A 491 9.03 -14.36 -21.91
N VAL A 492 7.75 -14.70 -21.79
CA VAL A 492 7.06 -14.89 -20.51
C VAL A 492 7.08 -16.34 -20.05
N LYS A 493 7.19 -16.53 -18.73
CA LYS A 493 7.02 -17.83 -18.07
C LYS A 493 5.65 -17.87 -17.40
N PHE A 494 4.82 -18.85 -17.76
CA PHE A 494 3.50 -19.02 -17.16
C PHE A 494 3.62 -19.58 -15.72
N PRO A 495 2.66 -19.28 -14.83
CA PRO A 495 2.57 -19.89 -13.52
C PRO A 495 2.40 -21.41 -13.61
N PRO A 496 2.89 -22.19 -12.63
CA PRO A 496 2.87 -23.65 -12.69
C PRO A 496 1.46 -24.26 -12.72
N HIS A 497 0.43 -23.54 -12.24
CA HIS A 497 -0.97 -23.98 -12.28
C HIS A 497 -1.65 -23.77 -13.64
N ILE A 498 -0.93 -23.22 -14.64
CA ILE A 498 -1.39 -23.08 -16.01
C ILE A 498 -0.62 -24.08 -16.87
N PRO A 499 -1.24 -25.17 -17.33
CA PRO A 499 -0.64 -26.11 -18.28
C PRO A 499 -0.25 -25.41 -19.59
N VAL A 500 0.99 -25.61 -20.02
CA VAL A 500 1.53 -25.04 -21.26
C VAL A 500 2.22 -26.14 -22.07
N THR A 501 1.86 -26.28 -23.35
CA THR A 501 2.64 -27.00 -24.34
C THR A 501 3.44 -26.00 -25.18
N SER A 502 4.76 -26.13 -25.19
CA SER A 502 5.63 -25.32 -26.04
C SER A 502 5.63 -25.86 -27.47
N VAL A 503 5.50 -24.96 -28.45
CA VAL A 503 5.57 -25.26 -29.89
C VAL A 503 6.48 -24.25 -30.57
N GLU A 504 6.95 -24.54 -31.79
CA GLU A 504 7.84 -23.64 -32.51
C GLU A 504 7.21 -23.11 -33.80
N THR A 505 6.69 -23.99 -34.65
CA THR A 505 6.12 -23.64 -35.96
C THR A 505 4.59 -23.47 -35.93
N THR A 506 4.02 -22.92 -37.01
CA THR A 506 2.55 -22.86 -37.18
C THR A 506 1.94 -24.26 -37.26
N GLU A 507 2.61 -25.19 -37.92
CA GLU A 507 2.18 -26.58 -38.05
C GLU A 507 2.18 -27.29 -36.70
N ASP A 508 3.20 -27.07 -35.86
CA ASP A 508 3.23 -27.63 -34.50
C ASP A 508 2.10 -27.08 -33.65
N MET A 509 1.88 -25.76 -33.72
CA MET A 509 0.77 -25.10 -33.02
C MET A 509 -0.59 -25.64 -33.46
N LEU A 510 -0.79 -25.83 -34.77
CA LEU A 510 -2.02 -26.40 -35.31
C LEU A 510 -2.20 -27.86 -34.88
N ARG A 511 -1.17 -28.68 -35.00
CA ARG A 511 -1.20 -30.10 -34.63
C ARG A 511 -1.56 -30.26 -33.15
N GLU A 512 -0.90 -29.49 -32.28
CA GLU A 512 -1.16 -29.52 -30.84
C GLU A 512 -2.57 -29.02 -30.52
N ALA A 513 -3.02 -27.92 -31.15
CA ALA A 513 -4.36 -27.40 -30.93
C ALA A 513 -5.44 -28.43 -31.29
N LEU A 514 -5.32 -29.11 -32.44
CA LEU A 514 -6.27 -30.14 -32.86
C LEU A 514 -6.21 -31.37 -31.94
N SER A 515 -5.01 -31.86 -31.61
CA SER A 515 -4.81 -32.97 -30.67
C SER A 515 -5.49 -32.70 -29.32
N ARG A 516 -5.35 -31.49 -28.78
CA ARG A 516 -6.00 -31.08 -27.52
C ARG A 516 -7.52 -31.03 -27.64
N LEU A 517 -8.04 -30.50 -28.75
CA LEU A 517 -9.48 -30.44 -28.99
C LEU A 517 -10.13 -31.82 -29.15
N GLU A 518 -9.35 -32.83 -29.53
CA GLU A 518 -9.76 -34.23 -29.57
C GLU A 518 -9.67 -34.90 -28.18
N SER A 519 -8.62 -34.61 -27.41
CA SER A 519 -8.38 -35.25 -26.11
C SER A 519 -9.22 -34.69 -24.96
N ASP A 520 -9.57 -33.40 -25.02
CA ASP A 520 -10.16 -32.67 -23.90
C ASP A 520 -11.40 -31.86 -24.33
N ARG A 521 -12.32 -31.67 -23.37
CA ARG A 521 -13.47 -30.79 -23.56
C ARG A 521 -13.08 -29.33 -23.34
N PHE A 522 -13.07 -28.57 -24.44
CA PHE A 522 -12.98 -27.11 -24.47
C PHE A 522 -14.31 -26.50 -24.91
N ASP A 523 -14.67 -25.38 -24.28
CA ASP A 523 -15.87 -24.60 -24.58
C ASP A 523 -15.49 -23.27 -25.28
N ILE A 524 -14.27 -22.77 -25.03
CA ILE A 524 -13.76 -21.49 -25.55
C ILE A 524 -12.37 -21.72 -26.16
N ALA A 525 -12.12 -21.11 -27.33
CA ALA A 525 -10.80 -21.04 -27.94
C ALA A 525 -10.38 -19.59 -28.23
N ILE A 526 -9.19 -19.21 -27.79
CA ILE A 526 -8.66 -17.84 -27.90
C ILE A 526 -7.38 -17.85 -28.74
N PHE A 527 -7.37 -17.09 -29.84
CA PHE A 527 -6.27 -17.03 -30.81
C PHE A 527 -5.46 -15.75 -30.65
N ALA A 528 -4.66 -15.67 -29.59
CA ALA A 528 -3.79 -14.53 -29.28
C ALA A 528 -2.33 -14.72 -29.78
N ALA A 529 -2.08 -15.76 -30.58
CA ALA A 529 -0.77 -16.05 -31.13
C ALA A 529 -0.44 -15.16 -32.33
N ALA A 530 0.81 -14.72 -32.42
CA ALA A 530 1.33 -13.96 -33.56
C ALA A 530 1.90 -14.93 -34.60
N ILE A 531 1.00 -15.66 -35.26
CA ILE A 531 1.32 -16.69 -36.26
C ILE A 531 1.90 -16.03 -37.52
N LEU A 532 2.96 -16.63 -38.08
CA LEU A 532 3.52 -16.20 -39.36
C LEU A 532 2.62 -16.65 -40.52
N ASP A 533 2.27 -15.73 -41.41
CA ASP A 533 1.49 -16.03 -42.63
C ASP A 533 2.31 -16.76 -43.70
N PHE A 534 3.64 -16.69 -43.62
CA PHE A 534 4.56 -17.31 -44.56
C PHE A 534 5.74 -17.98 -43.85
N LYS A 535 6.28 -19.02 -44.47
CA LYS A 535 7.47 -19.75 -44.03
C LYS A 535 8.50 -19.90 -45.16
N PRO A 536 9.79 -20.08 -44.87
CA PRO A 536 10.79 -20.47 -45.87
C PRO A 536 10.36 -21.75 -46.61
N GLU A 537 10.51 -21.76 -47.93
CA GLU A 537 10.24 -22.95 -48.76
C GLU A 537 11.18 -24.11 -48.44
N ALA A 538 12.45 -23.79 -48.16
CA ALA A 538 13.49 -24.75 -47.82
C ALA A 538 14.27 -24.28 -46.59
N TYR A 539 14.67 -25.25 -45.77
CA TYR A 539 15.58 -25.08 -44.65
C TYR A 539 16.98 -25.60 -45.03
N VAL A 540 18.03 -24.91 -44.61
CA VAL A 540 19.43 -25.29 -44.86
C VAL A 540 20.10 -25.68 -43.53
N ASP A 541 20.61 -26.90 -43.44
CA ASP A 541 21.23 -27.43 -42.20
C ASP A 541 22.60 -26.80 -41.84
N GLU A 542 23.12 -25.94 -42.71
CA GLU A 542 24.36 -25.20 -42.48
C GLU A 542 24.12 -23.68 -42.44
N LYS A 543 24.90 -22.97 -41.62
CA LYS A 543 24.87 -21.50 -41.59
C LYS A 543 25.18 -20.95 -42.97
N ILE A 544 24.24 -20.23 -43.56
CA ILE A 544 24.43 -19.61 -44.87
C ILE A 544 25.54 -18.56 -44.76
N ARG A 545 26.62 -18.73 -45.54
CA ARG A 545 27.80 -17.85 -45.54
C ARG A 545 27.42 -16.40 -45.85
N SER A 546 28.00 -15.47 -45.09
CA SER A 546 27.89 -14.03 -45.35
C SER A 546 28.76 -13.62 -46.54
N GLY A 547 28.49 -12.44 -47.12
CA GLY A 547 29.31 -11.87 -48.20
C GLY A 547 28.70 -11.98 -49.60
N ARG A 548 27.47 -12.50 -49.72
CA ARG A 548 26.67 -12.48 -50.95
C ARG A 548 25.23 -12.09 -50.66
N GLU A 549 24.53 -11.64 -51.69
CA GLU A 549 23.09 -11.46 -51.65
C GLU A 549 22.40 -12.79 -51.33
N LEU A 550 21.39 -12.74 -50.45
CA LEU A 550 20.62 -13.89 -50.02
C LEU A 550 19.15 -13.69 -50.37
N THR A 551 18.63 -14.53 -51.26
CA THR A 551 17.21 -14.60 -51.57
C THR A 551 16.57 -15.75 -50.78
N ILE A 552 15.49 -15.44 -50.04
CA ILE A 552 14.71 -16.44 -49.29
C ILE A 552 13.32 -16.48 -49.91
N ARG A 553 12.94 -17.62 -50.49
CA ARG A 553 11.59 -17.83 -51.02
C ARG A 553 10.65 -18.25 -49.90
N LEU A 554 9.53 -17.55 -49.80
CA LEU A 554 8.52 -17.77 -48.76
C LEU A 554 7.24 -18.37 -49.36
N VAL A 555 6.65 -19.35 -48.68
CA VAL A 555 5.40 -20.01 -49.04
C VAL A 555 4.36 -19.81 -47.92
N PRO A 556 3.05 -19.76 -48.24
CA PRO A 556 2.01 -19.56 -47.23
C PRO A 556 1.96 -20.66 -46.17
N THR A 557 1.59 -20.31 -44.94
CA THR A 557 1.33 -21.26 -43.85
C THR A 557 -0.15 -21.65 -43.76
N PRO A 558 -0.48 -22.78 -43.09
CA PRO A 558 -1.86 -23.15 -42.81
C PRO A 558 -2.60 -22.10 -41.97
N LYS A 559 -3.88 -21.86 -42.27
CA LYS A 559 -4.74 -20.95 -41.49
C LYS A 559 -5.29 -21.66 -40.25
N VAL A 560 -4.60 -21.50 -39.11
CA VAL A 560 -4.88 -22.22 -37.85
C VAL A 560 -6.31 -21.99 -37.34
N VAL A 561 -6.80 -20.75 -37.35
CA VAL A 561 -8.16 -20.40 -36.90
C VAL A 561 -9.21 -21.15 -37.73
N GLU A 562 -9.03 -21.18 -39.05
CA GLU A 562 -9.93 -21.84 -40.00
C GLU A 562 -9.96 -23.35 -39.78
N ALA A 563 -8.80 -23.97 -39.62
CA ALA A 563 -8.68 -25.40 -39.37
C ALA A 563 -9.33 -25.81 -38.04
N VAL A 564 -9.14 -25.02 -36.97
CA VAL A 564 -9.77 -25.27 -35.67
C VAL A 564 -11.29 -25.06 -35.75
N ARG A 565 -11.77 -23.96 -36.33
CA ARG A 565 -13.22 -23.71 -36.49
C ARG A 565 -13.91 -24.79 -37.32
N ARG A 566 -13.23 -25.33 -38.34
CA ARG A 566 -13.75 -26.45 -39.15
C ARG A 566 -13.85 -27.74 -38.34
N SER A 567 -12.84 -28.04 -37.50
CA SER A 567 -12.84 -29.23 -36.64
C SER A 567 -13.89 -29.13 -35.53
N ARG A 568 -14.03 -27.94 -34.92
CA ARG A 568 -14.91 -27.69 -33.78
C ARG A 568 -15.76 -26.43 -34.02
N PRO A 569 -16.88 -26.57 -34.77
CA PRO A 569 -17.74 -25.44 -35.11
C PRO A 569 -18.51 -24.88 -33.90
N ASP A 570 -18.60 -25.66 -32.82
CA ASP A 570 -19.33 -25.36 -31.58
C ASP A 570 -18.55 -24.47 -30.58
N LEU A 571 -17.25 -24.27 -30.77
CA LEU A 571 -16.43 -23.47 -29.86
C LEU A 571 -16.85 -22.01 -29.85
N PHE A 572 -16.85 -21.42 -28.65
CA PHE A 572 -16.85 -19.96 -28.51
C PHE A 572 -15.47 -19.44 -28.93
N LEU A 573 -15.41 -18.66 -30.01
CA LEU A 573 -14.18 -18.30 -30.68
C LEU A 573 -13.82 -16.82 -30.47
N VAL A 574 -12.63 -16.58 -29.93
CA VAL A 574 -12.06 -15.23 -29.80
C VAL A 574 -10.83 -15.11 -30.69
N THR A 575 -10.83 -14.17 -31.62
CA THR A 575 -9.68 -13.91 -32.52
C THR A 575 -9.13 -12.51 -32.34
N PHE A 576 -7.91 -12.30 -32.83
CA PHE A 576 -7.20 -11.04 -32.73
C PHE A 576 -6.79 -10.54 -34.12
N LYS A 577 -7.08 -9.26 -34.39
CA LYS A 577 -6.68 -8.57 -35.62
C LYS A 577 -5.68 -7.48 -35.31
N LEU A 578 -4.43 -7.70 -35.71
CA LEU A 578 -3.36 -6.71 -35.56
C LEU A 578 -3.17 -5.91 -36.84
N GLU A 579 -3.15 -4.59 -36.73
CA GLU A 579 -2.88 -3.66 -37.84
C GLU A 579 -1.79 -2.65 -37.51
N TYR A 580 -1.33 -1.89 -38.51
CA TYR A 580 -0.31 -0.85 -38.32
C TYR A 580 -0.71 0.47 -38.99
N ARG A 581 -0.82 1.53 -38.17
CA ARG A 581 -1.15 2.91 -38.60
C ARG A 581 -2.47 2.99 -39.37
N VAL A 582 -3.50 2.38 -38.81
CA VAL A 582 -4.84 2.32 -39.41
C VAL A 582 -5.82 3.19 -38.62
N GLY A 583 -6.74 3.84 -39.32
CA GLY A 583 -7.81 4.62 -38.72
C GLY A 583 -8.85 3.73 -38.04
N ARG A 584 -9.68 4.32 -37.16
CA ARG A 584 -10.68 3.57 -36.40
C ARG A 584 -11.67 2.81 -37.29
N GLU A 585 -12.24 3.49 -38.28
CA GLU A 585 -13.28 2.93 -39.17
C GLU A 585 -12.75 1.73 -39.96
N GLU A 586 -11.53 1.84 -40.48
CA GLU A 586 -10.88 0.75 -41.20
C GLU A 586 -10.52 -0.41 -40.27
N LEU A 587 -10.08 -0.14 -39.04
CA LEU A 587 -9.82 -1.19 -38.04
C LEU A 587 -11.09 -1.99 -37.70
N VAL A 588 -12.22 -1.29 -37.55
CA VAL A 588 -13.54 -1.92 -37.33
C VAL A 588 -13.96 -2.75 -38.55
N ALA A 589 -13.85 -2.20 -39.76
CA ALA A 589 -14.23 -2.91 -40.99
C ALA A 589 -13.44 -4.22 -41.18
N ARG A 590 -12.12 -4.19 -40.92
CA ARG A 590 -11.27 -5.40 -40.99
C ARG A 590 -11.61 -6.41 -39.90
N ALA A 591 -12.01 -5.96 -38.72
CA ALA A 591 -12.46 -6.83 -37.64
C ALA A 591 -13.80 -7.50 -37.97
N GLU A 592 -14.74 -6.79 -38.61
CA GLU A 592 -15.99 -7.35 -39.10
C GLU A 592 -15.77 -8.41 -40.19
N GLU A 593 -14.82 -8.17 -41.10
CA GLU A 593 -14.43 -9.15 -42.12
C GLU A 593 -13.89 -10.43 -41.47
N GLU A 594 -13.00 -10.30 -40.48
CA GLU A 594 -12.45 -11.43 -39.75
C GLU A 594 -13.53 -12.20 -38.97
N MET A 595 -14.45 -11.48 -38.33
CA MET A 595 -15.59 -12.05 -37.62
C MET A 595 -16.45 -12.89 -38.56
N LYS A 596 -16.79 -12.37 -39.74
CA LYS A 596 -17.58 -13.10 -40.76
C LYS A 596 -16.82 -14.31 -41.29
N ARG A 597 -15.53 -14.15 -41.60
CA ARG A 597 -14.67 -15.21 -42.15
C ARG A 597 -14.58 -16.43 -41.24
N TYR A 598 -14.32 -16.23 -39.95
CA TYR A 598 -14.14 -17.32 -38.99
C TYR A 598 -15.40 -17.63 -38.17
N ARG A 599 -16.50 -16.92 -38.45
CA ARG A 599 -17.72 -16.91 -37.63
C ARG A 599 -17.39 -16.66 -36.16
N ALA A 600 -16.42 -15.78 -35.87
CA ALA A 600 -15.92 -15.57 -34.51
C ALA A 600 -17.00 -14.95 -33.61
N ASP A 601 -16.96 -15.27 -32.32
CA ASP A 601 -17.88 -14.73 -31.34
C ASP A 601 -17.41 -13.37 -30.82
N ILE A 602 -16.08 -13.18 -30.77
CA ILE A 602 -15.41 -11.93 -30.42
C ILE A 602 -14.19 -11.73 -31.32
N VAL A 603 -14.00 -10.52 -31.84
CA VAL A 603 -12.76 -10.08 -32.50
C VAL A 603 -12.17 -8.91 -31.74
N VAL A 604 -10.92 -9.01 -31.34
CA VAL A 604 -10.17 -7.93 -30.69
C VAL A 604 -9.20 -7.35 -31.71
N ALA A 605 -9.47 -6.14 -32.18
CA ALA A 605 -8.69 -5.46 -33.19
C ALA A 605 -7.83 -4.35 -32.59
N ASN A 606 -6.55 -4.28 -32.93
CA ASN A 606 -5.64 -3.29 -32.36
C ASN A 606 -4.60 -2.80 -33.36
N ASP A 607 -4.21 -1.53 -33.25
CA ASP A 607 -3.10 -0.93 -34.01
C ASP A 607 -1.82 -1.01 -33.18
N ILE A 608 -0.82 -1.75 -33.68
CA ILE A 608 0.45 -1.93 -32.96
C ILE A 608 1.19 -0.61 -32.70
N ALA A 609 0.96 0.43 -33.49
CA ALA A 609 1.55 1.76 -33.26
C ALA A 609 1.03 2.44 -31.98
N ARG A 610 -0.11 1.99 -31.45
CA ARG A 610 -0.76 2.53 -30.24
C ARG A 610 -0.60 1.62 -29.02
N VAL A 611 0.14 0.52 -29.15
CA VAL A 611 0.41 -0.42 -28.06
C VAL A 611 1.79 -0.17 -27.48
N THR A 612 1.85 0.16 -26.20
CA THR A 612 3.08 0.32 -25.42
C THR A 612 3.24 -0.82 -24.41
N GLU A 613 4.28 -0.75 -23.57
CA GLU A 613 4.42 -1.70 -22.47
C GLU A 613 3.27 -1.55 -21.45
N GLU A 614 2.93 -0.30 -21.12
CA GLU A 614 1.96 0.06 -20.07
C GLU A 614 0.53 0.16 -20.57
N THR A 615 0.32 0.62 -21.80
CA THR A 615 -1.00 0.89 -22.39
C THR A 615 -1.24 0.05 -23.63
N HIS A 616 -2.45 -0.47 -23.76
CA HIS A 616 -2.96 -1.23 -24.89
C HIS A 616 -4.28 -0.61 -25.31
N GLU A 617 -4.36 -0.18 -26.56
CA GLU A 617 -5.59 0.29 -27.20
C GLU A 617 -6.14 -0.79 -28.12
N ALA A 618 -7.42 -1.09 -28.01
CA ALA A 618 -8.09 -2.07 -28.85
C ALA A 618 -9.55 -1.70 -29.08
N VAL A 619 -10.13 -2.23 -30.15
CA VAL A 619 -11.57 -2.26 -30.40
C VAL A 619 -12.02 -3.71 -30.27
N ILE A 620 -13.03 -3.94 -29.43
CA ILE A 620 -13.60 -5.26 -29.16
C ILE A 620 -14.95 -5.31 -29.86
N LEU A 621 -15.07 -6.19 -30.84
CA LEU A 621 -16.30 -6.46 -31.57
C LEU A 621 -16.88 -7.78 -31.07
N THR A 622 -18.19 -7.81 -30.81
CA THR A 622 -18.93 -8.98 -30.35
C THR A 622 -19.98 -9.41 -31.38
N ARG A 623 -20.32 -10.71 -31.41
CA ARG A 623 -21.28 -11.28 -32.40
C ARG A 623 -22.69 -10.70 -32.37
N ASP A 624 -23.06 -10.02 -31.28
CA ASP A 624 -24.32 -9.30 -31.12
C ASP A 624 -24.29 -7.90 -31.76
N GLY A 625 -23.17 -7.52 -32.40
CA GLY A 625 -22.97 -6.25 -33.07
C GLY A 625 -22.41 -5.14 -32.16
N SER A 626 -22.13 -5.40 -30.88
CA SER A 626 -21.52 -4.40 -30.01
C SER A 626 -20.06 -4.12 -30.42
N VAL A 627 -19.71 -2.84 -30.47
CA VAL A 627 -18.35 -2.36 -30.75
C VAL A 627 -17.92 -1.48 -29.57
N ARG A 628 -16.91 -1.92 -28.83
CA ARG A 628 -16.38 -1.20 -27.66
C ARG A 628 -14.92 -0.82 -27.85
N GLU A 629 -14.58 0.39 -27.46
CA GLU A 629 -13.19 0.83 -27.38
C GLU A 629 -12.62 0.54 -26.00
N PHE A 630 -11.38 0.07 -25.97
CA PHE A 630 -10.64 -0.20 -24.76
C PHE A 630 -9.32 0.55 -24.78
N ARG A 631 -8.98 1.19 -23.66
CA ARG A 631 -7.65 1.74 -23.39
C ARG A 631 -7.25 1.43 -21.96
N GLY A 632 -6.17 0.68 -21.78
CA GLY A 632 -5.69 0.32 -20.45
C GLY A 632 -4.53 -0.67 -20.49
N SER A 633 -4.20 -1.30 -19.37
CA SER A 633 -3.12 -2.29 -19.32
C SER A 633 -3.53 -3.61 -20.01
N LYS A 634 -2.55 -4.45 -20.38
CA LYS A 634 -2.81 -5.80 -20.91
C LYS A 634 -3.60 -6.69 -19.95
N THR A 635 -3.43 -6.48 -18.63
CA THR A 635 -4.20 -7.17 -17.59
C THR A 635 -5.66 -6.73 -17.59
N ALA A 636 -5.93 -5.44 -17.78
CA ALA A 636 -7.28 -4.90 -17.87
C ALA A 636 -7.96 -5.34 -19.19
N LEU A 637 -7.23 -5.39 -20.31
CA LEU A 637 -7.75 -5.91 -21.58
C LEU A 637 -8.16 -7.39 -21.44
N ALA A 638 -7.33 -8.20 -20.78
CA ALA A 638 -7.68 -9.59 -20.52
C ALA A 638 -8.98 -9.71 -19.71
N ALA A 639 -9.16 -8.87 -18.68
CA ALA A 639 -10.41 -8.83 -17.91
C ALA A 639 -11.61 -8.46 -18.79
N GLU A 640 -11.49 -7.40 -19.58
CA GLU A 640 -12.55 -6.91 -20.49
C GLU A 640 -12.99 -7.97 -21.50
N ILE A 641 -12.03 -8.70 -22.08
CA ILE A 641 -12.32 -9.81 -23.00
C ILE A 641 -13.10 -10.91 -22.28
N PHE A 642 -12.71 -11.28 -21.06
CA PHE A 642 -13.44 -12.30 -20.31
C PHE A 642 -14.80 -11.82 -19.81
N ASP A 643 -14.98 -10.52 -19.53
CA ASP A 643 -16.29 -9.93 -19.26
C ASP A 643 -17.20 -10.03 -20.50
N ALA A 644 -16.65 -9.78 -21.69
CA ALA A 644 -17.38 -9.96 -22.95
C ALA A 644 -17.75 -11.43 -23.21
N ILE A 645 -16.83 -12.37 -22.96
CA ILE A 645 -17.12 -13.81 -23.07
C ILE A 645 -18.25 -14.20 -22.12
N GLU A 646 -18.20 -13.75 -20.87
CA GLU A 646 -19.18 -14.08 -19.83
C GLU A 646 -20.55 -13.45 -20.06
N ALA A 647 -20.63 -12.31 -20.76
CA ALA A 647 -21.89 -11.70 -21.15
C ALA A 647 -22.61 -12.47 -22.28
N LEU A 648 -21.86 -13.15 -23.15
CA LEU A 648 -22.37 -13.85 -24.33
C LEU A 648 -22.67 -15.35 -24.10
N LEU A 649 -22.26 -15.89 -22.95
CA LEU A 649 -22.44 -17.28 -22.51
C LEU A 649 -23.36 -17.39 -21.29
#